data_AF-A0A2G6YHG4-F1
#
_entry.id   AF-A0A2G6YHG4-F1
#
_cell.length_a   1.000
_cell.length_b   1.000
_cell.length_c   1.000
_cell.angle_alpha   90.00
_cell.angle_beta   90.00
_cell.angle_gamma   90.00
#
_symmetry.space_group_name_H-M   'P 1'
#
loop_
_entity.id
_entity.type
_entity.pdbx_description
1 polymer ?
#
loop_
_entity_poly.entity_id
_entity_poly.type
_entity_poly.pdbx_seq_one_letter_code
_entity_poly.pdbx_strand_id
1 'polypeptide(L)'
;MIEKLVSDLPEIYQPIYGYPELSGQVSRPCFDRLEEIARIHDSLQRQLGRPLNVLDLGCAQGYFSLSLAERGAKVHGVDYLDKNVAVCSALALANPHLNASFETGRVEDAVERLESGCYDLVLGLSVFHHIVHEKGAGAVKALLERVANTSGALIVEMALREEPLYWAPSQPEDPRTLLDTIAFVYEIARHATHLASIPRPLFVASNRYWILAGRAELFKNWSADPHVFAHNTHQGSRRYFFSDDCILKTYRFDHPRGKHNKSEFKREVQFMENPPGDFPSAALVSFGETDASAWLAAQRIPGRLLLDLLQCGITINHRAVLLAVLRQLAVLEKFGLYHDDVRTWNVLVADDGATYVIDYGSISDRAQDCVWPGNPFLSFFIFVREVTTGAVDDPDPLRTISISPYGLPQPYRTWASVLWQRPLAEWSFGLMHQTLLDLDVCETDKPLQQPIEAWMKATEEAIQVQKLSIRHIQHQVNSDGRQRHQMMKPVNDIPSRELGLFGDSLKQLGDVVQAQASLAEKLERQLAVVQERADEASALVHGQQKRIDKLIEDSLCWRQQASALETERNALRQSASWRITAPLRLASGLVLRPLHALRSCVNVIIHHAIVVFERPLMRLMTAVLRRPRLSHSINQWLLRYPALYQQLLGVARRGGVTTAASTNISHPRTPHTPQVLVSPELASLPPRARQIYADLQTAIKNNTGTN
;
A
#
# COMPACT_ATOMS: atom_id res chain seq x y z
N MET A 1 -29.48 -59.87 13.49
CA MET A 1 -28.02 -59.66 13.61
C MET A 1 -27.69 -58.19 13.80
N ILE A 2 -28.15 -57.31 12.90
CA ILE A 2 -27.94 -55.85 12.99
C ILE A 2 -28.50 -55.26 14.29
N GLU A 3 -29.73 -55.60 14.70
CA GLU A 3 -30.33 -55.12 15.96
C GLU A 3 -29.44 -55.36 17.19
N LYS A 4 -28.81 -56.55 17.28
CA LYS A 4 -27.90 -56.88 18.37
C LYS A 4 -26.62 -56.04 18.32
N LEU A 5 -26.05 -55.84 17.13
CA LEU A 5 -24.86 -55.00 16.96
C LEU A 5 -25.15 -53.55 17.34
N VAL A 6 -26.34 -53.04 16.97
CA VAL A 6 -26.79 -51.69 17.38
C VAL A 6 -26.99 -51.61 18.89
N SER A 7 -27.57 -52.63 19.54
CA SER A 7 -27.71 -52.64 21.00
C SER A 7 -26.38 -52.71 21.76
N ASP A 8 -25.33 -53.23 21.12
CA ASP A 8 -23.99 -53.33 21.70
C ASP A 8 -23.20 -52.01 21.58
N LEU A 9 -23.68 -51.03 20.79
CA LEU A 9 -23.03 -49.72 20.62
C LEU A 9 -23.00 -48.94 21.94
N PRO A 10 -21.89 -48.28 22.28
CA PRO A 10 -21.83 -47.38 23.45
C PRO A 10 -22.76 -46.17 23.30
N GLU A 11 -22.94 -45.70 22.07
CA GLU A 11 -23.78 -44.56 21.72
C GLU A 11 -24.29 -44.72 20.29
N ILE A 12 -25.57 -44.41 20.05
CA ILE A 12 -26.15 -44.30 18.71
C ILE A 12 -26.01 -42.84 18.26
N TYR A 13 -24.83 -42.50 17.74
CA TYR A 13 -24.50 -41.12 17.37
C TYR A 13 -25.23 -40.66 16.09
N GLN A 14 -25.37 -41.55 15.10
CA GLN A 14 -25.99 -41.32 13.80
C GLN A 14 -27.22 -42.23 13.58
N PRO A 15 -28.15 -41.85 12.68
CA PRO A 15 -29.18 -42.75 12.19
C PRO A 15 -28.61 -44.03 11.58
N ILE A 16 -29.29 -45.15 11.82
CA ILE A 16 -28.91 -46.45 11.26
C ILE A 16 -29.47 -46.54 9.84
N TYR A 17 -28.57 -46.54 8.86
CA TYR A 17 -28.92 -46.50 7.43
C TYR A 17 -29.85 -47.67 7.05
N GLY A 18 -31.02 -47.37 6.47
CA GLY A 18 -32.01 -48.38 6.07
C GLY A 18 -32.89 -48.94 7.19
N TYR A 19 -32.68 -48.53 8.46
CA TYR A 19 -33.42 -49.02 9.63
C TYR A 19 -33.91 -47.84 10.50
N PRO A 20 -34.94 -47.08 10.06
CA PRO A 20 -35.46 -45.93 10.81
C PRO A 20 -35.99 -46.30 12.21
N GLU A 21 -36.49 -47.53 12.40
CA GLU A 21 -36.95 -48.06 13.66
C GLU A 21 -35.84 -48.22 14.70
N LEU A 22 -34.59 -48.41 14.26
CA LEU A 22 -33.41 -48.48 15.12
C LEU A 22 -32.80 -47.08 15.40
N SER A 23 -33.37 -46.04 14.80
CA SER A 23 -32.88 -44.65 14.89
C SER A 23 -33.66 -43.80 15.91
N GLY A 24 -34.47 -44.39 16.78
CA GLY A 24 -35.37 -43.68 17.69
C GLY A 24 -34.70 -42.86 18.80
N GLN A 25 -33.42 -43.08 19.11
CA GLN A 25 -32.64 -42.37 20.14
C GLN A 25 -31.32 -41.82 19.58
N VAL A 26 -31.30 -41.34 18.33
CA VAL A 26 -30.07 -40.79 17.74
C VAL A 26 -29.63 -39.53 18.46
N SER A 27 -28.35 -39.45 18.82
CA SER A 27 -27.78 -38.22 19.38
C SER A 27 -27.79 -37.09 18.36
N ARG A 28 -27.70 -37.38 17.05
CA ARG A 28 -27.56 -36.32 16.04
C ARG A 28 -28.37 -36.55 14.76
N PRO A 29 -29.29 -35.63 14.40
CA PRO A 29 -29.89 -35.64 13.06
C PRO A 29 -28.78 -35.37 12.02
N CYS A 30 -28.76 -36.18 10.96
CA CYS A 30 -27.70 -36.13 9.95
C CYS A 30 -28.19 -35.59 8.59
N PHE A 31 -29.51 -35.43 8.40
CA PHE A 31 -30.13 -35.07 7.13
C PHE A 31 -29.65 -33.71 6.59
N ASP A 32 -29.66 -32.66 7.42
CA ASP A 32 -29.24 -31.30 7.00
C ASP A 32 -27.78 -31.28 6.52
N ARG A 33 -26.90 -32.02 7.21
CA ARG A 33 -25.49 -32.15 6.84
C ARG A 33 -25.32 -32.95 5.56
N LEU A 34 -26.09 -34.04 5.42
CA LEU A 34 -26.04 -34.89 4.24
C LEU A 34 -26.45 -34.11 2.99
N GLU A 35 -27.41 -33.19 3.07
CA GLU A 35 -27.80 -32.36 1.93
C GLU A 35 -26.62 -31.51 1.42
N GLU A 36 -25.89 -30.85 2.32
CA GLU A 36 -24.72 -30.05 1.94
C GLU A 36 -23.56 -30.89 1.39
N ILE A 37 -23.27 -32.01 2.06
CA ILE A 37 -22.22 -32.93 1.62
C ILE A 37 -22.58 -33.51 0.25
N ALA A 38 -23.84 -33.87 0.02
CA ALA A 38 -24.34 -34.38 -1.25
C ALA A 38 -24.21 -33.32 -2.36
N ARG A 39 -24.53 -32.05 -2.09
CA ARG A 39 -24.34 -30.97 -3.08
C ARG A 39 -22.89 -30.86 -3.53
N ILE A 40 -21.93 -30.96 -2.61
CA ILE A 40 -20.50 -30.91 -2.91
C ILE A 40 -20.06 -32.16 -3.69
N HIS A 41 -20.45 -33.34 -3.21
CA HIS A 41 -20.20 -34.62 -3.86
C HIS A 41 -20.67 -34.57 -5.33
N ASP A 42 -21.93 -34.18 -5.55
CA ASP A 42 -22.55 -34.18 -6.88
C ASP A 42 -21.90 -33.14 -7.81
N SER A 43 -21.33 -32.06 -7.24
CA SER A 43 -20.57 -31.04 -7.98
C SER A 43 -19.21 -31.55 -8.42
N LEU A 44 -18.47 -32.19 -7.52
CA LEU A 44 -17.18 -32.82 -7.84
C LEU A 44 -17.33 -33.99 -8.81
N GLN A 45 -18.36 -34.82 -8.62
CA GLN A 45 -18.65 -35.94 -9.53
C GLN A 45 -18.90 -35.46 -10.95
N ARG A 46 -19.69 -34.38 -11.13
CA ARG A 46 -19.91 -33.77 -12.45
C ARG A 46 -18.62 -33.23 -13.05
N GLN A 47 -17.77 -32.58 -12.25
CA GLN A 47 -16.49 -32.03 -12.72
C GLN A 47 -15.50 -33.12 -13.13
N LEU A 48 -15.49 -34.26 -12.44
CA LEU A 48 -14.59 -35.39 -12.74
C LEU A 48 -15.14 -36.33 -13.82
N GLY A 49 -16.45 -36.29 -14.10
CA GLY A 49 -17.10 -37.14 -15.10
C GLY A 49 -17.11 -38.63 -14.75
N ARG A 50 -16.89 -38.99 -13.47
CA ARG A 50 -16.87 -40.36 -12.96
C ARG A 50 -17.30 -40.41 -11.49
N PRO A 51 -17.74 -41.58 -10.97
CA PRO A 51 -17.96 -41.75 -9.54
C PRO A 51 -16.75 -41.40 -8.68
N LEU A 52 -17.02 -40.91 -7.47
CA LEU A 52 -15.97 -40.47 -6.53
C LEU A 52 -15.47 -41.61 -5.65
N ASN A 53 -14.17 -41.60 -5.37
CA ASN A 53 -13.59 -42.34 -4.25
C ASN A 53 -13.64 -41.44 -3.01
N VAL A 54 -14.33 -41.90 -1.97
CA VAL A 54 -14.57 -41.13 -0.73
C VAL A 54 -13.91 -41.82 0.46
N LEU A 55 -13.20 -41.05 1.28
CA LEU A 55 -12.72 -41.48 2.59
C LEU A 55 -13.53 -40.80 3.69
N ASP A 56 -14.09 -41.57 4.62
CA ASP A 56 -14.85 -41.06 5.76
C ASP A 56 -14.06 -41.28 7.07
N LEU A 57 -13.44 -40.21 7.58
CA LEU A 57 -12.60 -40.24 8.80
C LEU A 57 -13.47 -40.05 10.04
N GLY A 58 -13.55 -41.08 10.88
CA GLY A 58 -14.47 -41.10 12.02
C GLY A 58 -15.90 -41.37 11.57
N CYS A 59 -16.10 -42.44 10.80
CA CYS A 59 -17.37 -42.72 10.12
C CYS A 59 -18.53 -43.10 11.08
N ALA A 60 -18.25 -43.40 12.36
CA ALA A 60 -19.21 -43.84 13.37
C ALA A 60 -20.10 -44.99 12.84
N GLN A 61 -21.42 -44.82 12.78
CA GLN A 61 -22.34 -45.87 12.29
C GLN A 61 -22.51 -45.86 10.75
N GLY A 62 -21.68 -45.11 10.01
CA GLY A 62 -21.55 -45.21 8.56
C GLY A 62 -22.67 -44.53 7.77
N TYR A 63 -23.49 -43.68 8.40
CA TYR A 63 -24.65 -43.06 7.75
C TYR A 63 -24.27 -42.26 6.50
N PHE A 64 -23.27 -41.37 6.61
CA PHE A 64 -22.78 -40.59 5.48
C PHE A 64 -22.12 -41.46 4.42
N SER A 65 -21.29 -42.42 4.85
CA SER A 65 -20.62 -43.37 3.96
C SER A 65 -21.60 -44.14 3.08
N LEU A 66 -22.62 -44.76 3.67
CA LEU A 66 -23.62 -45.55 2.94
C LEU A 66 -24.51 -44.66 2.06
N SER A 67 -24.87 -43.47 2.54
CA SER A 67 -25.66 -42.51 1.76
C SER A 67 -24.91 -41.99 0.53
N LEU A 68 -23.59 -41.80 0.61
CA LEU A 68 -22.77 -41.43 -0.54
C LEU A 68 -22.54 -42.63 -1.48
N ALA A 69 -22.40 -43.84 -0.93
CA ALA A 69 -22.34 -45.05 -1.75
C ALA A 69 -23.62 -45.27 -2.57
N GLU A 70 -24.79 -44.95 -2.01
CA GLU A 70 -26.08 -44.98 -2.73
C GLU A 70 -26.12 -43.99 -3.90
N ARG A 71 -25.36 -42.89 -3.81
CA ARG A 71 -25.17 -41.91 -4.89
C ARG A 71 -24.09 -42.32 -5.90
N GLY A 72 -23.58 -43.55 -5.80
CA GLY A 72 -22.61 -44.15 -6.72
C GLY A 72 -21.16 -44.07 -6.26
N ALA A 73 -20.85 -43.45 -5.12
CA ALA A 73 -19.48 -43.34 -4.64
C ALA A 73 -18.89 -44.70 -4.23
N LYS A 74 -17.57 -44.84 -4.37
CA LYS A 74 -16.79 -45.88 -3.71
C LYS A 74 -16.29 -45.33 -2.38
N VAL A 75 -16.80 -45.86 -1.27
CA VAL A 75 -16.53 -45.31 0.06
C VAL A 75 -15.67 -46.24 0.90
N HIS A 76 -14.70 -45.65 1.59
CA HIS A 76 -13.93 -46.31 2.63
C HIS A 76 -14.11 -45.54 3.94
N GLY A 77 -14.68 -46.16 4.97
CA GLY A 77 -14.90 -45.57 6.28
C GLY A 77 -13.91 -46.09 7.32
N VAL A 78 -13.37 -45.19 8.14
CA VAL A 78 -12.46 -45.54 9.23
C VAL A 78 -13.04 -45.05 10.55
N ASP A 79 -13.10 -45.92 11.56
CA ASP A 79 -13.47 -45.56 12.93
C ASP A 79 -12.61 -46.34 13.92
N TYR A 80 -12.26 -45.73 15.06
CA TYR A 80 -11.38 -46.39 16.03
C TYR A 80 -12.13 -47.43 16.88
N LEU A 81 -13.46 -47.35 16.95
CA LEU A 81 -14.30 -48.26 17.72
C LEU A 81 -14.73 -49.44 16.86
N ASP A 82 -14.29 -50.64 17.24
CA ASP A 82 -14.63 -51.91 16.59
C ASP A 82 -16.14 -52.15 16.48
N LYS A 83 -16.91 -51.76 17.50
CA LYS A 83 -18.38 -51.87 17.52
C LYS A 83 -19.06 -51.03 16.44
N ASN A 84 -18.57 -49.80 16.19
CA ASN A 84 -19.06 -48.95 15.12
C ASN A 84 -18.81 -49.62 13.75
N VAL A 85 -17.58 -50.07 13.52
CA VAL A 85 -17.18 -50.77 12.28
C VAL A 85 -17.96 -52.06 12.06
N ALA A 86 -18.27 -52.81 13.12
CA ALA A 86 -19.08 -54.02 13.05
C ALA A 86 -20.51 -53.73 12.54
N VAL A 87 -21.13 -52.65 13.03
CA VAL A 87 -22.44 -52.18 12.53
C VAL A 87 -22.33 -51.76 11.06
N CYS A 88 -21.35 -50.91 10.71
CA CYS A 88 -21.12 -50.47 9.34
C CYS A 88 -20.93 -51.63 8.35
N SER A 89 -20.13 -52.62 8.75
CA SER A 89 -19.85 -53.80 7.93
C SER A 89 -21.11 -54.65 7.74
N ALA A 90 -21.93 -54.81 8.78
CA ALA A 90 -23.22 -55.51 8.68
C ALA A 90 -24.21 -54.77 7.78
N LEU A 91 -24.25 -53.42 7.85
CA LEU A 91 -25.07 -52.59 6.97
C LEU A 91 -24.61 -52.67 5.50
N ALA A 92 -23.31 -52.67 5.23
CA ALA A 92 -22.77 -52.88 3.89
C ALA A 92 -23.11 -54.27 3.34
N LEU A 93 -22.98 -55.32 4.16
CA LEU A 93 -23.36 -56.69 3.77
C LEU A 93 -24.85 -56.82 3.46
N ALA A 94 -25.71 -56.10 4.18
CA ALA A 94 -27.15 -56.04 3.90
C ALA A 94 -27.47 -55.29 2.60
N ASN A 95 -26.55 -54.47 2.09
CA ASN A 95 -26.72 -53.65 0.90
C ASN A 95 -25.59 -53.90 -0.11
N PRO A 96 -25.50 -55.11 -0.72
CA PRO A 96 -24.36 -55.53 -1.55
C PRO A 96 -24.19 -54.74 -2.86
N HIS A 97 -25.18 -53.92 -3.22
CA HIS A 97 -25.11 -53.01 -4.37
C HIS A 97 -24.34 -51.72 -4.05
N LEU A 98 -24.11 -51.41 -2.77
CA LEU A 98 -23.34 -50.26 -2.31
C LEU A 98 -21.84 -50.59 -2.27
N ASN A 99 -21.01 -49.72 -2.84
CA ASN A 99 -19.56 -49.90 -2.84
C ASN A 99 -18.93 -49.26 -1.60
N ALA A 100 -19.19 -49.85 -0.43
CA ALA A 100 -18.70 -49.35 0.86
C ALA A 100 -17.85 -50.40 1.58
N SER A 101 -16.73 -49.96 2.15
CA SER A 101 -15.82 -50.78 2.96
C SER A 101 -15.46 -50.06 4.25
N PHE A 102 -15.21 -50.79 5.32
CA PHE A 102 -14.94 -50.22 6.64
C PHE A 102 -13.74 -50.88 7.32
N GLU A 103 -12.94 -50.08 8.02
CA GLU A 103 -11.76 -50.51 8.76
C GLU A 103 -11.77 -49.95 10.19
N THR A 104 -11.38 -50.78 11.15
CA THR A 104 -11.08 -50.32 12.51
C THR A 104 -9.68 -49.72 12.55
N GLY A 105 -9.58 -48.42 12.80
CA GLY A 105 -8.30 -47.71 12.80
C GLY A 105 -8.40 -46.27 13.31
N ARG A 106 -7.25 -45.68 13.63
CA ARG A 106 -7.19 -44.25 13.99
C ARG A 106 -7.16 -43.38 12.74
N VAL A 107 -7.72 -42.17 12.88
CA VAL A 107 -7.74 -41.17 11.79
C VAL A 107 -6.33 -40.80 11.37
N GLU A 108 -5.41 -40.65 12.32
CA GLU A 108 -4.02 -40.31 12.07
C GLU A 108 -3.33 -41.35 11.18
N ASP A 109 -3.50 -42.64 11.51
CA ASP A 109 -2.90 -43.74 10.75
C ASP A 109 -3.49 -43.83 9.33
N ALA A 110 -4.79 -43.61 9.19
CA ALA A 110 -5.45 -43.58 7.89
C ALA A 110 -4.92 -42.43 7.01
N VAL A 111 -4.72 -41.25 7.60
CA VAL A 111 -4.15 -40.07 6.91
C VAL A 111 -2.68 -40.27 6.55
N GLU A 112 -1.91 -40.97 7.39
CA GLU A 112 -0.52 -41.34 7.08
C GLU A 112 -0.43 -42.30 5.88
N ARG A 113 -1.38 -43.22 5.73
CA ARG A 113 -1.45 -44.16 4.60
C ARG A 113 -2.01 -43.55 3.31
N LEU A 114 -2.42 -42.28 3.31
CA LEU A 114 -2.96 -41.62 2.11
C LEU A 114 -1.90 -41.49 1.01
N GLU A 115 -2.23 -42.03 -0.15
CA GLU A 115 -1.50 -41.84 -1.40
C GLU A 115 -2.21 -40.81 -2.29
N SER A 116 -1.43 -40.07 -3.07
CA SER A 116 -1.94 -39.00 -3.92
C SER A 116 -2.88 -39.55 -5.01
N GLY A 117 -4.09 -38.99 -5.10
CA GLY A 117 -5.08 -39.35 -6.11
C GLY A 117 -5.91 -40.59 -5.80
N CYS A 118 -5.75 -41.22 -4.64
CA CYS A 118 -6.60 -42.34 -4.23
C CYS A 118 -8.03 -41.92 -3.88
N TYR A 119 -8.19 -40.73 -3.29
CA TYR A 119 -9.48 -40.21 -2.85
C TYR A 119 -9.76 -38.84 -3.47
N ASP A 120 -10.97 -38.69 -4.00
CA ASP A 120 -11.46 -37.44 -4.58
C ASP A 120 -12.08 -36.54 -3.52
N LEU A 121 -12.69 -37.14 -2.50
CA LEU A 121 -13.35 -36.44 -1.40
C LEU A 121 -13.02 -37.12 -0.07
N VAL A 122 -12.67 -36.33 0.94
CA VAL A 122 -12.45 -36.79 2.31
C VAL A 122 -13.43 -36.11 3.26
N LEU A 123 -14.08 -36.86 4.13
CA LEU A 123 -14.95 -36.35 5.17
C LEU A 123 -14.24 -36.42 6.52
N GLY A 124 -14.37 -35.38 7.34
CA GLY A 124 -13.92 -35.37 8.72
C GLY A 124 -14.89 -34.58 9.59
N LEU A 125 -15.97 -35.24 9.99
CA LEU A 125 -17.13 -34.59 10.60
C LEU A 125 -17.09 -34.72 12.12
N SER A 126 -16.89 -33.61 12.85
CA SER A 126 -16.86 -33.61 14.31
C SER A 126 -15.87 -34.63 14.91
N VAL A 127 -14.70 -34.80 14.29
CA VAL A 127 -13.69 -35.80 14.73
C VAL A 127 -12.38 -35.16 15.20
N PHE A 128 -11.95 -34.07 14.55
CA PHE A 128 -10.62 -33.50 14.78
C PHE A 128 -10.43 -32.86 16.16
N HIS A 129 -11.50 -32.42 16.82
CA HIS A 129 -11.42 -31.77 18.13
C HIS A 129 -10.90 -32.71 19.24
N HIS A 130 -11.13 -34.03 19.11
CA HIS A 130 -10.53 -35.04 19.98
C HIS A 130 -9.00 -35.08 19.81
N ILE A 131 -8.54 -35.04 18.55
CA ILE A 131 -7.11 -35.06 18.21
C ILE A 131 -6.44 -33.74 18.61
N VAL A 132 -7.13 -32.59 18.48
CA VAL A 132 -6.63 -31.31 18.99
C VAL A 132 -6.42 -31.37 20.50
N HIS A 133 -7.36 -31.95 21.25
CA HIS A 133 -7.24 -32.07 22.70
C HIS A 133 -6.09 -33.02 23.12
N GLU A 134 -5.89 -34.12 22.38
CA GLU A 134 -4.84 -35.11 22.66
C GLU A 134 -3.44 -34.64 22.22
N LYS A 135 -3.30 -34.09 21.01
CA LYS A 135 -2.03 -33.85 20.32
C LYS A 135 -1.75 -32.39 19.97
N GLY A 136 -2.72 -31.50 20.21
CA GLY A 136 -2.62 -30.07 19.92
C GLY A 136 -3.03 -29.67 18.50
N ALA A 137 -3.33 -28.38 18.33
CA ALA A 137 -3.80 -27.81 17.07
C ALA A 137 -2.79 -27.94 15.92
N GLY A 138 -1.48 -27.85 16.21
CA GLY A 138 -0.43 -27.97 15.19
C GLY A 138 -0.39 -29.34 14.51
N ALA A 139 -0.63 -30.41 15.27
CA ALA A 139 -0.67 -31.77 14.71
C ALA A 139 -1.87 -31.94 13.76
N VAL A 140 -3.05 -31.43 14.16
CA VAL A 140 -4.26 -31.48 13.33
C VAL A 140 -4.13 -30.64 12.07
N LYS A 141 -3.49 -29.46 12.16
CA LYS A 141 -3.18 -28.63 10.99
C LYS A 141 -2.32 -29.41 9.98
N ALA A 142 -1.27 -30.11 10.43
CA ALA A 142 -0.43 -30.93 9.55
C ALA A 142 -1.20 -32.10 8.91
N LEU A 143 -2.11 -32.73 9.66
CA LEU A 143 -2.98 -33.79 9.11
C LEU A 143 -3.91 -33.25 8.02
N LEU A 144 -4.60 -32.13 8.26
CA LEU A 144 -5.51 -31.50 7.30
C LEU A 144 -4.78 -31.02 6.04
N GLU A 145 -3.57 -30.46 6.21
CA GLU A 145 -2.70 -30.08 5.09
C GLU A 145 -2.30 -31.30 4.24
N ARG A 146 -1.92 -32.42 4.88
CA ARG A 146 -1.63 -33.67 4.16
C ARG A 146 -2.84 -34.17 3.39
N VAL A 147 -4.02 -34.18 4.00
CA VAL A 147 -5.27 -34.57 3.34
C VAL A 147 -5.55 -33.68 2.14
N ALA A 148 -5.46 -32.36 2.29
CA ALA A 148 -5.71 -31.41 1.21
C ALA A 148 -4.73 -31.55 0.02
N ASN A 149 -3.49 -31.95 0.28
CA ASN A 149 -2.47 -32.17 -0.75
C ASN A 149 -2.62 -33.51 -1.49
N THR A 150 -3.09 -34.54 -0.80
CA THR A 150 -3.19 -35.92 -1.35
C THR A 150 -4.55 -36.23 -1.97
N SER A 151 -5.61 -35.54 -1.55
CA SER A 151 -6.98 -35.75 -2.05
C SER A 151 -7.45 -34.62 -2.98
N GLY A 152 -8.64 -34.80 -3.57
CA GLY A 152 -9.30 -33.76 -4.38
C GLY A 152 -9.86 -32.62 -3.53
N ALA A 153 -10.71 -32.94 -2.55
CA ALA A 153 -11.31 -31.99 -1.63
C ALA A 153 -11.56 -32.64 -0.26
N LEU A 154 -11.71 -31.82 0.78
CA LEU A 154 -12.09 -32.25 2.10
C LEU A 154 -13.30 -31.45 2.62
N ILE A 155 -14.21 -32.12 3.30
CA ILE A 155 -15.31 -31.51 4.04
C ILE A 155 -15.10 -31.78 5.51
N VAL A 156 -15.02 -30.72 6.31
CA VAL A 156 -14.75 -30.81 7.74
C VAL A 156 -15.75 -30.02 8.54
N GLU A 157 -16.20 -30.63 9.62
CA GLU A 157 -17.02 -29.97 10.62
C GLU A 157 -16.19 -29.74 11.86
N MET A 158 -16.03 -28.48 12.25
CA MET A 158 -15.14 -28.09 13.33
C MET A 158 -15.93 -27.80 14.60
N ALA A 159 -15.49 -28.40 15.70
CA ALA A 159 -15.95 -27.99 17.01
C ALA A 159 -15.33 -26.65 17.42
N LEU A 160 -16.02 -25.94 18.30
CA LEU A 160 -15.69 -24.58 18.68
C LEU A 160 -15.19 -24.49 20.13
N ARG A 161 -14.33 -23.49 20.40
CA ARG A 161 -13.79 -23.24 21.73
C ARG A 161 -14.85 -22.79 22.72
N GLU A 162 -15.90 -22.16 22.22
CA GLU A 162 -17.03 -21.63 22.99
C GLU A 162 -17.97 -22.72 23.50
N GLU A 163 -17.83 -23.97 23.03
CA GLU A 163 -18.66 -25.08 23.50
C GLU A 163 -18.43 -25.36 25.00
N PRO A 164 -19.48 -25.66 25.79
CA PRO A 164 -19.40 -25.88 27.24
C PRO A 164 -18.90 -27.29 27.59
N LEU A 165 -17.82 -27.74 26.97
CA LEU A 165 -17.27 -29.10 27.10
C LEU A 165 -15.81 -29.05 27.56
N TYR A 166 -15.36 -30.10 28.26
CA TYR A 166 -14.05 -30.13 28.92
C TYR A 166 -12.86 -29.98 27.93
N TRP A 167 -13.03 -30.41 26.69
CA TRP A 167 -12.01 -30.33 25.64
C TRP A 167 -12.05 -29.01 24.84
N ALA A 168 -13.10 -28.20 25.01
CA ALA A 168 -13.29 -26.97 24.25
C ALA A 168 -12.18 -25.93 24.47
N PRO A 169 -11.64 -25.72 25.69
CA PRO A 169 -10.53 -24.78 25.91
C PRO A 169 -9.25 -25.10 25.13
N SER A 170 -9.08 -26.34 24.65
CA SER A 170 -7.94 -26.76 23.81
C SER A 170 -8.10 -26.36 22.33
N GLN A 171 -9.30 -25.99 21.90
CA GLN A 171 -9.56 -25.59 20.51
C GLN A 171 -9.02 -24.17 20.24
N PRO A 172 -8.63 -23.86 18.99
CA PRO A 172 -8.23 -22.51 18.61
C PRO A 172 -9.40 -21.51 18.72
N GLU A 173 -9.08 -20.23 18.82
CA GLU A 173 -10.10 -19.15 18.84
C GLU A 173 -10.87 -19.05 17.52
N ASP A 174 -10.20 -19.22 16.38
CA ASP A 174 -10.85 -19.35 15.07
C ASP A 174 -10.53 -20.75 14.50
N PRO A 175 -11.53 -21.62 14.27
CA PRO A 175 -11.28 -22.94 13.69
C PRO A 175 -10.58 -22.90 12.32
N ARG A 176 -10.66 -21.77 11.60
CA ARG A 176 -9.98 -21.60 10.31
C ARG A 176 -8.46 -21.59 10.41
N THR A 177 -7.87 -21.40 11.60
CA THR A 177 -6.41 -21.51 11.77
C THR A 177 -5.90 -22.93 11.51
N LEU A 178 -6.77 -23.94 11.56
CA LEU A 178 -6.44 -25.32 11.21
C LEU A 178 -6.40 -25.56 9.69
N LEU A 179 -6.97 -24.64 8.90
CA LEU A 179 -7.17 -24.75 7.44
C LEU A 179 -6.44 -23.64 6.67
N ASP A 180 -5.72 -22.75 7.35
CA ASP A 180 -5.13 -21.54 6.78
C ASP A 180 -4.04 -21.83 5.70
N THR A 181 -3.40 -23.00 5.75
CA THR A 181 -2.43 -23.49 4.75
C THR A 181 -3.10 -24.02 3.48
N ILE A 182 -4.40 -24.25 3.49
CA ILE A 182 -5.16 -24.77 2.35
C ILE A 182 -5.62 -23.60 1.49
N ALA A 183 -5.47 -23.75 0.17
CA ALA A 183 -5.73 -22.71 -0.83
C ALA A 183 -7.21 -22.25 -0.82
N PHE A 184 -8.13 -23.17 -1.05
CA PHE A 184 -9.57 -22.89 -1.02
C PHE A 184 -10.15 -23.38 0.31
N VAL A 185 -10.82 -22.49 1.04
CA VAL A 185 -11.55 -22.78 2.28
C VAL A 185 -12.81 -21.91 2.28
N TYR A 186 -13.97 -22.53 2.47
CA TYR A 186 -15.23 -21.79 2.55
C TYR A 186 -16.18 -22.44 3.55
N GLU A 187 -16.87 -21.63 4.36
CA GLU A 187 -17.90 -22.08 5.30
C GLU A 187 -19.22 -22.24 4.55
N ILE A 188 -19.71 -23.47 4.41
CA ILE A 188 -20.92 -23.76 3.62
C ILE A 188 -22.19 -23.77 4.46
N ALA A 189 -22.07 -24.12 5.75
CA ALA A 189 -23.21 -24.23 6.65
C ALA A 189 -22.77 -24.20 8.12
N ARG A 190 -23.74 -23.97 9.01
CA ARG A 190 -23.60 -24.15 10.45
C ARG A 190 -24.71 -25.05 10.95
N HIS A 191 -24.37 -26.11 11.68
CA HIS A 191 -25.35 -27.07 12.18
C HIS A 191 -25.34 -27.11 13.70
N ALA A 192 -26.53 -27.10 14.30
CA ALA A 192 -26.67 -27.29 15.74
C ALA A 192 -26.11 -28.67 16.18
N THR A 193 -25.76 -28.74 17.46
CA THR A 193 -25.35 -30.00 18.10
C THR A 193 -26.36 -30.35 19.19
N HIS A 194 -26.40 -31.62 19.60
CA HIS A 194 -27.17 -32.03 20.78
C HIS A 194 -26.47 -31.67 22.09
N LEU A 195 -25.18 -31.32 22.02
CA LEU A 195 -24.33 -31.04 23.18
C LEU A 195 -24.42 -29.57 23.62
N ALA A 196 -24.61 -28.65 22.67
CA ALA A 196 -24.65 -27.22 22.92
C ALA A 196 -25.51 -26.50 21.88
N SER A 197 -26.09 -25.36 22.28
CA SER A 197 -26.81 -24.43 21.39
C SER A 197 -25.90 -23.71 20.39
N ILE A 198 -24.60 -23.97 20.43
CA ILE A 198 -23.59 -23.35 19.56
C ILE A 198 -23.46 -24.22 18.30
N PRO A 199 -23.80 -23.69 17.11
CA PRO A 199 -23.74 -24.47 15.90
C PRO A 199 -22.31 -24.55 15.37
N ARG A 200 -21.90 -25.76 14.95
CA ARG A 200 -20.58 -26.03 14.41
C ARG A 200 -20.51 -25.65 12.93
N PRO A 201 -19.46 -24.95 12.48
CA PRO A 201 -19.26 -24.66 11.07
C PRO A 201 -18.82 -25.90 10.30
N LEU A 202 -19.42 -26.06 9.13
CA LEU A 202 -19.04 -27.03 8.10
C LEU A 202 -18.25 -26.27 7.03
N PHE A 203 -17.01 -26.69 6.80
CA PHE A 203 -16.13 -26.13 5.79
C PHE A 203 -15.92 -27.11 4.66
N VAL A 204 -15.87 -26.58 3.44
CA VAL A 204 -15.25 -27.25 2.30
C VAL A 204 -13.87 -26.65 2.08
N ALA A 205 -12.88 -27.50 1.83
CA ALA A 205 -11.51 -27.06 1.57
C ALA A 205 -10.82 -27.91 0.49
N SER A 206 -9.91 -27.30 -0.28
CA SER A 206 -9.19 -27.98 -1.35
C SER A 206 -7.96 -27.18 -1.83
N ASN A 207 -6.94 -27.90 -2.30
CA ASN A 207 -5.79 -27.32 -3.02
C ASN A 207 -5.89 -27.43 -4.54
N ARG A 208 -7.02 -27.92 -5.07
CA ARG A 208 -7.23 -28.18 -6.50
C ARG A 208 -8.48 -27.52 -7.06
N TYR A 209 -9.58 -27.55 -6.29
CA TYR A 209 -10.89 -27.10 -6.73
C TYR A 209 -11.40 -25.97 -5.86
N TRP A 210 -12.09 -25.01 -6.45
CA TRP A 210 -13.08 -24.24 -5.69
C TRP A 210 -14.44 -24.89 -5.89
N ILE A 211 -15.26 -24.91 -4.84
CA ILE A 211 -16.54 -25.64 -4.83
C ILE A 211 -17.60 -24.79 -4.16
N LEU A 212 -18.47 -24.15 -4.95
CA LEU A 212 -19.51 -23.23 -4.48
C LEU A 212 -20.73 -23.27 -5.40
N ALA A 213 -21.92 -23.00 -4.86
CA ALA A 213 -23.18 -22.91 -5.61
C ALA A 213 -23.43 -24.09 -6.57
N GLY A 214 -23.16 -25.31 -6.12
CA GLY A 214 -23.37 -26.51 -6.95
C GLY A 214 -22.42 -26.62 -8.14
N ARG A 215 -21.29 -25.90 -8.13
CA ARG A 215 -20.23 -25.95 -9.14
C ARG A 215 -18.91 -26.26 -8.47
N ALA A 216 -18.14 -27.15 -9.09
CA ALA A 216 -16.75 -27.41 -8.75
C ALA A 216 -15.91 -27.12 -9.98
N GLU A 217 -14.79 -26.42 -9.82
CA GLU A 217 -13.91 -26.10 -10.95
C GLU A 217 -12.45 -26.15 -10.52
N LEU A 218 -11.61 -26.68 -11.40
CA LEU A 218 -10.17 -26.75 -11.21
C LEU A 218 -9.58 -25.34 -11.34
N PHE A 219 -8.82 -24.89 -10.33
CA PHE A 219 -8.02 -23.67 -10.46
C PHE A 219 -6.56 -24.02 -10.75
N LYS A 220 -5.92 -23.24 -11.62
CA LYS A 220 -4.51 -23.42 -11.98
C LYS A 220 -3.58 -22.74 -11.00
N ASN A 221 -4.01 -21.60 -10.47
CA ASN A 221 -3.31 -20.87 -9.44
C ASN A 221 -4.32 -20.09 -8.57
N TRP A 222 -3.82 -19.60 -7.43
CA TRP A 222 -4.59 -18.77 -6.52
C TRP A 222 -3.65 -17.76 -5.84
N SER A 223 -4.22 -16.70 -5.27
CA SER A 223 -3.48 -15.69 -4.53
C SER A 223 -4.30 -15.15 -3.36
N ALA A 224 -3.63 -14.78 -2.27
CA ALA A 224 -4.22 -13.99 -1.19
C ALA A 224 -4.16 -12.47 -1.47
N ASP A 225 -3.26 -12.06 -2.37
CA ASP A 225 -3.04 -10.68 -2.77
C ASP A 225 -3.55 -10.44 -4.20
N PRO A 226 -4.25 -9.33 -4.48
CA PRO A 226 -4.75 -9.03 -5.83
C PRO A 226 -3.64 -8.71 -6.83
N HIS A 227 -2.50 -8.19 -6.38
CA HIS A 227 -1.35 -7.83 -7.20
C HIS A 227 -0.06 -7.75 -6.35
N VAL A 228 1.11 -7.67 -7.01
CA VAL A 228 2.44 -7.69 -6.36
C VAL A 228 2.62 -6.61 -5.30
N PHE A 229 2.11 -5.39 -5.56
CA PHE A 229 2.19 -4.26 -4.62
C PHE A 229 1.13 -4.27 -3.51
N ALA A 230 0.25 -5.26 -3.46
CA ALA A 230 -0.79 -5.27 -2.44
C ALA A 230 -0.21 -5.52 -1.04
N HIS A 231 0.93 -6.21 -0.92
CA HIS A 231 1.67 -6.41 0.34
C HIS A 231 0.75 -6.76 1.53
N ASN A 232 -0.22 -7.65 1.35
CA ASN A 232 -1.22 -8.03 2.34
C ASN A 232 -2.13 -6.87 2.82
N THR A 233 -2.46 -5.92 1.93
CA THR A 233 -3.36 -4.78 2.21
C THR A 233 -4.71 -5.23 2.76
N HIS A 234 -5.21 -6.38 2.29
CA HIS A 234 -6.46 -6.97 2.75
C HIS A 234 -6.30 -7.90 3.96
N GLN A 235 -5.10 -8.06 4.51
CA GLN A 235 -4.81 -8.85 5.72
C GLN A 235 -5.33 -10.30 5.62
N GLY A 236 -5.22 -10.93 4.45
CA GLY A 236 -5.71 -12.29 4.19
C GLY A 236 -7.24 -12.44 4.18
N SER A 237 -8.00 -11.34 4.20
CA SER A 237 -9.47 -11.37 4.19
C SER A 237 -10.09 -11.64 2.81
N ARG A 238 -9.26 -11.77 1.77
CA ARG A 238 -9.67 -12.06 0.40
C ARG A 238 -8.80 -13.15 -0.20
N ARG A 239 -9.36 -13.94 -1.12
CA ARG A 239 -8.62 -14.87 -1.97
C ARG A 239 -9.15 -14.82 -3.39
N TYR A 240 -8.24 -15.06 -4.33
CA TYR A 240 -8.49 -15.03 -5.77
C TYR A 240 -8.07 -16.37 -6.35
N PHE A 241 -8.96 -17.04 -7.09
CA PHE A 241 -8.70 -18.32 -7.73
C PHE A 241 -8.89 -18.17 -9.23
N PHE A 242 -7.93 -18.67 -10.00
CA PHE A 242 -7.92 -18.51 -11.46
C PHE A 242 -8.00 -19.88 -12.13
N SER A 243 -9.13 -20.10 -12.80
CA SER A 243 -9.37 -21.23 -13.68
C SER A 243 -9.12 -20.82 -15.13
N ASP A 244 -9.39 -21.72 -16.08
CA ASP A 244 -9.22 -21.41 -17.50
C ASP A 244 -10.19 -20.35 -17.98
N ASP A 245 -11.48 -20.53 -17.66
CA ASP A 245 -12.54 -19.65 -18.14
C ASP A 245 -13.19 -18.81 -17.03
N CYS A 246 -12.80 -19.04 -15.77
CA CYS A 246 -13.43 -18.43 -14.60
C CYS A 246 -12.40 -17.82 -13.64
N ILE A 247 -12.79 -16.74 -12.97
CA ILE A 247 -12.13 -16.20 -11.79
C ILE A 247 -13.11 -16.23 -10.61
N LEU A 248 -12.66 -16.74 -9.47
CA LEU A 248 -13.40 -16.69 -8.22
C LEU A 248 -12.73 -15.73 -7.24
N LYS A 249 -13.49 -14.78 -6.73
CA LYS A 249 -13.11 -13.91 -5.61
C LYS A 249 -13.87 -14.35 -4.36
N THR A 250 -13.19 -14.50 -3.24
CA THR A 250 -13.82 -14.73 -1.93
C THR A 250 -13.51 -13.59 -0.97
N TYR A 251 -14.47 -13.23 -0.14
CA TYR A 251 -14.43 -12.10 0.79
C TYR A 251 -14.83 -12.56 2.19
N ARG A 252 -14.06 -12.14 3.21
CA ARG A 252 -14.45 -12.28 4.62
C ARG A 252 -15.08 -10.99 5.15
N PHE A 253 -16.21 -11.13 5.83
CA PHE A 253 -16.91 -10.07 6.55
C PHE A 253 -16.62 -10.09 8.05
N ASP A 254 -16.31 -11.26 8.60
CA ASP A 254 -15.90 -11.44 10.00
C ASP A 254 -14.40 -11.15 10.22
N HIS A 255 -14.00 -9.96 9.76
CA HIS A 255 -12.62 -9.49 9.75
C HIS A 255 -12.63 -7.97 10.02
N PRO A 256 -11.57 -7.35 10.59
CA PRO A 256 -11.49 -5.90 10.76
C PRO A 256 -11.83 -5.07 9.51
N ARG A 257 -11.51 -5.60 8.32
CA ARG A 257 -11.84 -4.99 7.01
C ARG A 257 -13.21 -5.39 6.43
N GLY A 258 -14.03 -6.12 7.17
CA GLY A 258 -15.26 -6.75 6.67
C GLY A 258 -16.29 -5.79 6.11
N LYS A 259 -16.49 -4.62 6.74
CA LYS A 259 -17.41 -3.57 6.23
C LYS A 259 -17.00 -3.08 4.85
N HIS A 260 -15.70 -2.85 4.65
CA HIS A 260 -15.16 -2.41 3.37
C HIS A 260 -15.31 -3.50 2.31
N ASN A 261 -14.92 -4.74 2.63
CA ASN A 261 -15.10 -5.92 1.76
C ASN A 261 -16.56 -6.08 1.30
N LYS A 262 -17.52 -5.95 2.23
CA LYS A 262 -18.95 -6.05 1.92
C LYS A 262 -19.42 -4.94 0.99
N SER A 263 -18.95 -3.71 1.21
CA SER A 263 -19.32 -2.58 0.36
C SER A 263 -18.80 -2.75 -1.08
N GLU A 264 -17.59 -3.27 -1.23
CA GLU A 264 -16.93 -3.46 -2.52
C GLU A 264 -17.53 -4.63 -3.29
N PHE A 265 -17.73 -5.77 -2.61
CA PHE A 265 -18.46 -6.91 -3.17
C PHE A 265 -19.83 -6.50 -3.73
N LYS A 266 -20.61 -5.72 -2.96
CA LYS A 266 -21.94 -5.26 -3.41
C LYS A 266 -21.88 -4.36 -4.64
N ARG A 267 -20.92 -3.44 -4.70
CA ARG A 267 -20.72 -2.58 -5.88
C ARG A 267 -20.30 -3.39 -7.10
N GLU A 268 -19.39 -4.34 -6.91
CA GLU A 268 -18.90 -5.21 -7.98
C GLU A 268 -20.04 -6.07 -8.56
N VAL A 269 -20.83 -6.73 -7.71
CA VAL A 269 -22.02 -7.48 -8.16
C VAL A 269 -23.00 -6.57 -8.89
N GLN A 270 -23.36 -5.43 -8.30
CA GLN A 270 -24.34 -4.50 -8.89
C GLN A 270 -23.88 -4.00 -10.27
N PHE A 271 -22.59 -3.70 -10.43
CA PHE A 271 -22.02 -3.27 -11.70
C PHE A 271 -22.09 -4.39 -12.75
N MET A 272 -21.73 -5.62 -12.37
CA MET A 272 -21.70 -6.75 -13.30
C MET A 272 -23.08 -7.28 -13.68
N GLU A 273 -24.09 -7.09 -12.84
CA GLU A 273 -25.48 -7.39 -13.19
C GLU A 273 -26.03 -6.45 -14.26
N ASN A 274 -25.61 -5.17 -14.24
CA ASN A 274 -26.11 -4.14 -15.15
C ASN A 274 -24.98 -3.24 -15.69
N PRO A 275 -24.03 -3.79 -16.47
CA PRO A 275 -22.94 -3.01 -17.01
C PRO A 275 -23.45 -2.02 -18.07
N PRO A 276 -22.84 -0.82 -18.19
CA PRO A 276 -23.16 0.09 -19.29
C PRO A 276 -22.97 -0.59 -20.65
N GLY A 277 -23.90 -0.40 -21.59
CA GLY A 277 -24.01 -1.25 -22.79
C GLY A 277 -22.78 -1.34 -23.71
N ASP A 278 -21.96 -0.28 -23.76
CA ASP A 278 -20.72 -0.26 -24.56
C ASP A 278 -19.46 -0.63 -23.75
N PHE A 279 -19.59 -0.96 -22.46
CA PHE A 279 -18.48 -1.27 -21.57
C PHE A 279 -18.13 -2.76 -21.65
N PRO A 280 -16.88 -3.14 -21.96
CA PRO A 280 -16.45 -4.53 -22.03
C PRO A 280 -16.23 -5.10 -20.61
N SER A 281 -17.31 -5.51 -19.93
CA SER A 281 -17.27 -6.14 -18.61
C SER A 281 -17.15 -7.66 -18.69
N ALA A 282 -16.53 -8.27 -17.67
CA ALA A 282 -16.64 -9.70 -17.45
C ALA A 282 -18.12 -10.11 -17.23
N ALA A 283 -18.51 -11.27 -17.77
CA ALA A 283 -19.82 -11.83 -17.49
C ALA A 283 -19.86 -12.41 -16.07
N LEU A 284 -20.89 -12.05 -15.30
CA LEU A 284 -21.14 -12.63 -13.98
C LEU A 284 -21.59 -14.09 -14.15
N VAL A 285 -20.88 -15.02 -13.53
CA VAL A 285 -21.21 -16.46 -13.59
C VAL A 285 -22.16 -16.80 -12.45
N SER A 286 -21.77 -16.46 -11.22
CA SER A 286 -22.59 -16.65 -10.03
C SER A 286 -21.98 -15.89 -8.84
N PHE A 287 -22.78 -15.64 -7.82
CA PHE A 287 -22.32 -15.01 -6.58
C PHE A 287 -23.17 -15.48 -5.40
N GLY A 288 -22.69 -15.23 -4.19
CA GLY A 288 -23.44 -15.50 -2.98
C GLY A 288 -22.83 -14.82 -1.76
N GLU A 289 -23.66 -14.56 -0.75
CA GLU A 289 -23.23 -14.04 0.54
C GLU A 289 -23.83 -14.83 1.70
N THR A 290 -23.08 -14.87 2.79
CA THR A 290 -23.46 -15.32 4.12
C THR A 290 -23.22 -14.17 5.10
N ASP A 291 -23.57 -14.35 6.37
CA ASP A 291 -23.27 -13.34 7.40
C ASP A 291 -21.76 -13.12 7.58
N ALA A 292 -20.95 -14.17 7.40
CA ALA A 292 -19.51 -14.14 7.66
C ALA A 292 -18.65 -13.93 6.41
N SER A 293 -19.14 -14.24 5.22
CA SER A 293 -18.34 -14.23 3.98
C SER A 293 -19.18 -14.10 2.72
N ALA A 294 -18.55 -13.74 1.60
CA ALA A 294 -19.16 -13.74 0.27
C ALA A 294 -18.21 -14.26 -0.78
N TRP A 295 -18.74 -14.55 -1.95
CA TRP A 295 -17.98 -14.99 -3.11
C TRP A 295 -18.61 -14.49 -4.40
N LEU A 296 -17.77 -14.29 -5.41
CA LEU A 296 -18.12 -13.83 -6.75
C LEU A 296 -17.34 -14.64 -7.77
N ALA A 297 -18.04 -15.32 -8.67
CA ALA A 297 -17.48 -16.03 -9.81
C ALA A 297 -17.82 -15.28 -11.09
N ALA A 298 -16.82 -15.03 -11.92
CA ALA A 298 -16.94 -14.27 -13.16
C ALA A 298 -16.17 -14.93 -14.29
N GLN A 299 -16.56 -14.66 -15.53
CA GLN A 299 -15.80 -15.08 -16.70
C GLN A 299 -14.42 -14.42 -16.66
N ARG A 300 -13.38 -15.22 -16.93
CA ARG A 300 -12.01 -14.72 -16.99
C ARG A 300 -11.82 -13.87 -18.26
N ILE A 301 -11.39 -12.63 -18.06
CA ILE A 301 -10.96 -11.75 -19.15
C ILE A 301 -9.55 -12.19 -19.61
N PRO A 302 -9.30 -12.33 -20.92
CA PRO A 302 -7.99 -12.72 -21.43
C PRO A 302 -6.95 -11.61 -21.18
N GLY A 303 -5.69 -12.04 -21.03
CA GLY A 303 -4.54 -11.15 -20.91
C GLY A 303 -3.83 -11.20 -19.56
N ARG A 304 -2.86 -10.30 -19.41
CA ARG A 304 -2.02 -10.13 -18.21
C ARG A 304 -2.19 -8.74 -17.64
N LEU A 305 -1.93 -8.58 -16.34
CA LEU A 305 -1.95 -7.27 -15.71
C LEU A 305 -0.93 -6.35 -16.39
N LEU A 306 -1.34 -5.13 -16.69
CA LEU A 306 -0.48 -4.12 -17.28
C LEU A 306 0.75 -3.86 -16.38
N LEU A 307 0.56 -3.92 -15.06
CA LEU A 307 1.65 -3.88 -14.08
C LEU A 307 2.73 -4.93 -14.37
N ASP A 308 2.34 -6.19 -14.56
CA ASP A 308 3.27 -7.30 -14.78
C ASP A 308 3.99 -7.13 -16.12
N LEU A 309 3.29 -6.68 -17.16
CA LEU A 309 3.88 -6.42 -18.48
C LEU A 309 4.96 -5.33 -18.42
N LEU A 310 4.70 -4.25 -17.69
CA LEU A 310 5.65 -3.16 -17.48
C LEU A 310 6.86 -3.62 -16.65
N GLN A 311 6.64 -4.38 -15.58
CA GLN A 311 7.73 -4.92 -14.75
C GLN A 311 8.62 -5.91 -15.51
N CYS A 312 8.04 -6.73 -16.38
CA CYS A 312 8.80 -7.64 -17.24
C CYS A 312 9.49 -6.94 -18.43
N GLY A 313 9.28 -5.63 -18.62
CA GLY A 313 9.86 -4.88 -19.75
C GLY A 313 9.31 -5.32 -21.11
N ILE A 314 8.09 -5.88 -21.16
CA ILE A 314 7.47 -6.33 -22.40
C ILE A 314 7.06 -5.11 -23.21
N THR A 315 7.45 -5.08 -24.49
CA THR A 315 7.10 -3.96 -25.38
C THR A 315 5.60 -3.98 -25.67
N ILE A 316 4.92 -2.92 -25.26
CA ILE A 316 3.48 -2.71 -25.48
C ILE A 316 3.25 -1.37 -26.17
N ASN A 317 2.15 -1.26 -26.92
CA ASN A 317 1.76 0.00 -27.54
C ASN A 317 1.09 0.90 -26.49
N HIS A 318 1.89 1.75 -25.82
CA HIS A 318 1.41 2.65 -24.76
C HIS A 318 0.22 3.51 -25.22
N ARG A 319 0.25 4.04 -26.45
CA ARG A 319 -0.82 4.89 -26.97
C ARG A 319 -2.12 4.12 -27.11
N ALA A 320 -2.06 2.89 -27.65
CA ALA A 320 -3.24 2.05 -27.80
C ALA A 320 -3.88 1.70 -26.45
N VAL A 321 -3.06 1.35 -25.44
CA VAL A 321 -3.52 1.07 -24.08
C VAL A 321 -4.21 2.29 -23.47
N LEU A 322 -3.58 3.47 -23.53
CA LEU A 322 -4.14 4.71 -22.98
C LEU A 322 -5.46 5.10 -23.65
N LEU A 323 -5.55 4.97 -24.98
CA LEU A 323 -6.79 5.22 -25.73
C LEU A 323 -7.89 4.23 -25.33
N ALA A 324 -7.57 2.94 -25.22
CA ALA A 324 -8.54 1.92 -24.84
C ALA A 324 -9.08 2.11 -23.41
N VAL A 325 -8.21 2.49 -22.46
CA VAL A 325 -8.62 2.83 -21.08
C VAL A 325 -9.49 4.09 -21.08
N LEU A 326 -9.07 5.17 -21.74
CA LEU A 326 -9.83 6.42 -21.82
C LEU A 326 -11.21 6.21 -22.46
N ARG A 327 -11.30 5.37 -23.50
CA ARG A 327 -12.57 5.01 -24.12
C ARG A 327 -13.53 4.37 -23.10
N GLN A 328 -13.05 3.42 -22.30
CA GLN A 328 -13.84 2.74 -21.26
C GLN A 328 -14.26 3.70 -20.15
N LEU A 329 -13.34 4.56 -19.68
CA LEU A 329 -13.65 5.57 -18.67
C LEU A 329 -14.66 6.61 -19.18
N ALA A 330 -14.59 7.00 -20.46
CA ALA A 330 -15.57 7.87 -21.09
C ALA A 330 -16.95 7.21 -21.23
N VAL A 331 -17.01 5.88 -21.39
CA VAL A 331 -18.28 5.15 -21.33
C VAL A 331 -18.86 5.22 -19.91
N LEU A 332 -18.07 4.95 -18.86
CA LEU A 332 -18.53 5.08 -17.47
C LEU A 332 -19.05 6.50 -17.17
N GLU A 333 -18.28 7.51 -17.58
CA GLU A 333 -18.59 8.93 -17.35
C GLU A 333 -19.94 9.34 -17.97
N LYS A 334 -20.30 8.80 -19.14
CA LYS A 334 -21.62 9.06 -19.77
C LYS A 334 -22.79 8.59 -18.91
N PHE A 335 -22.57 7.58 -18.08
CA PHE A 335 -23.57 7.04 -17.14
C PHE A 335 -23.42 7.65 -15.73
N GLY A 336 -22.57 8.67 -15.55
CA GLY A 336 -22.30 9.29 -14.26
C GLY A 336 -21.47 8.41 -13.32
N LEU A 337 -20.78 7.40 -13.86
CA LEU A 337 -19.93 6.48 -13.12
C LEU A 337 -18.45 6.82 -13.30
N TYR A 338 -17.67 6.61 -12.25
CA TYR A 338 -16.25 6.86 -12.22
C TYR A 338 -15.53 5.72 -11.52
N HIS A 339 -14.37 5.36 -12.04
CA HIS A 339 -13.48 4.39 -11.42
C HIS A 339 -12.51 5.11 -10.48
N ASP A 340 -12.52 4.79 -9.19
CA ASP A 340 -11.75 5.51 -8.18
C ASP A 340 -10.29 5.03 -8.03
N ASP A 341 -9.94 3.86 -8.58
CA ASP A 341 -8.56 3.33 -8.56
C ASP A 341 -8.01 2.97 -9.94
N VAL A 342 -7.95 3.93 -10.87
CA VAL A 342 -7.36 3.69 -12.21
C VAL A 342 -5.84 3.56 -12.11
N ARG A 343 -5.34 2.32 -12.15
CA ARG A 343 -3.93 1.95 -11.92
C ARG A 343 -3.49 0.84 -12.85
N THR A 344 -2.18 0.62 -12.97
CA THR A 344 -1.61 -0.44 -13.80
C THR A 344 -1.98 -1.86 -13.34
N TRP A 345 -2.34 -2.04 -12.07
CA TRP A 345 -2.88 -3.31 -11.55
C TRP A 345 -4.38 -3.51 -11.78
N ASN A 346 -5.12 -2.48 -12.20
CA ASN A 346 -6.55 -2.58 -12.54
C ASN A 346 -6.80 -2.53 -14.05
N VAL A 347 -5.77 -2.86 -14.85
CA VAL A 347 -5.85 -2.94 -16.30
C VAL A 347 -5.25 -4.26 -16.78
N LEU A 348 -6.00 -4.99 -17.61
CA LEU A 348 -5.53 -6.17 -18.32
C LEU A 348 -5.24 -5.82 -19.78
N VAL A 349 -4.17 -6.42 -20.33
CA VAL A 349 -3.84 -6.34 -21.75
C VAL A 349 -3.69 -7.76 -22.30
N ALA A 350 -4.49 -8.09 -23.31
CA ALA A 350 -4.46 -9.35 -24.04
C ALA A 350 -3.35 -9.35 -25.10
N ASP A 351 -3.01 -10.55 -25.60
CA ASP A 351 -1.91 -10.73 -26.55
C ASP A 351 -2.20 -10.08 -27.93
N ASP A 352 -3.47 -9.86 -28.27
CA ASP A 352 -3.92 -9.12 -29.46
C ASP A 352 -3.91 -7.59 -29.26
N GLY A 353 -3.56 -7.12 -28.05
CA GLY A 353 -3.57 -5.71 -27.67
C GLY A 353 -4.91 -5.20 -27.13
N ALA A 354 -5.95 -6.05 -27.05
CA ALA A 354 -7.20 -5.67 -26.40
C ALA A 354 -6.95 -5.35 -24.92
N THR A 355 -7.53 -4.25 -24.44
CA THR A 355 -7.27 -3.70 -23.11
C THR A 355 -8.57 -3.58 -22.33
N TYR A 356 -8.58 -4.00 -21.07
CA TYR A 356 -9.76 -4.06 -20.22
C TYR A 356 -9.50 -3.43 -18.86
N VAL A 357 -10.40 -2.56 -18.40
CA VAL A 357 -10.42 -2.09 -17.01
C VAL A 357 -11.11 -3.14 -16.16
N ILE A 358 -10.51 -3.51 -15.04
CA ILE A 358 -11.03 -4.49 -14.08
C ILE A 358 -11.24 -3.86 -12.71
N ASP A 359 -11.65 -4.67 -11.74
CA ASP A 359 -11.92 -4.27 -10.35
C ASP A 359 -13.13 -3.33 -10.19
N TYR A 360 -14.29 -3.83 -10.62
CA TYR A 360 -15.53 -3.04 -10.65
C TYR A 360 -16.03 -2.61 -9.27
N GLY A 361 -15.50 -3.19 -8.19
CA GLY A 361 -15.73 -2.74 -6.82
C GLY A 361 -15.27 -1.29 -6.55
N SER A 362 -14.36 -0.76 -7.40
CA SER A 362 -13.88 0.62 -7.40
C SER A 362 -14.71 1.58 -8.25
N ILE A 363 -15.82 1.12 -8.84
CA ILE A 363 -16.72 1.97 -9.63
C ILE A 363 -17.80 2.55 -8.71
N SER A 364 -17.98 3.87 -8.77
CA SER A 364 -19.02 4.59 -8.02
C SER A 364 -19.58 5.78 -8.80
N ASP A 365 -20.59 6.44 -8.24
CA ASP A 365 -21.17 7.68 -8.75
C ASP A 365 -20.35 8.94 -8.39
N ARG A 366 -19.20 8.76 -7.72
CA ARG A 366 -18.35 9.85 -7.26
C ARG A 366 -17.17 10.05 -8.19
N ALA A 367 -17.04 11.25 -8.74
CA ALA A 367 -15.88 11.69 -9.51
C ALA A 367 -14.66 11.96 -8.60
N GLN A 368 -14.19 10.94 -7.90
CA GLN A 368 -13.09 11.03 -6.95
C GLN A 368 -12.22 9.78 -7.01
N ASP A 369 -10.91 9.97 -6.87
CA ASP A 369 -9.92 8.90 -6.70
C ASP A 369 -9.78 8.51 -5.22
N CYS A 370 -9.53 7.22 -4.95
CA CYS A 370 -9.45 6.66 -3.61
C CYS A 370 -8.22 7.13 -2.82
N VAL A 371 -7.17 7.60 -3.51
CA VAL A 371 -5.96 8.17 -2.92
C VAL A 371 -5.66 9.55 -3.51
N TRP A 372 -4.68 10.27 -2.94
CA TRP A 372 -4.21 11.53 -3.48
C TRP A 372 -3.84 11.37 -4.98
N PRO A 373 -4.23 12.31 -5.88
CA PRO A 373 -4.72 13.68 -5.65
C PRO A 373 -6.24 13.81 -5.44
N GLY A 374 -7.00 12.72 -5.38
CA GLY A 374 -8.46 12.72 -5.24
C GLY A 374 -9.20 13.19 -6.50
N ASN A 375 -8.62 14.04 -7.35
CA ASN A 375 -9.19 14.36 -8.65
C ASN A 375 -8.86 13.24 -9.66
N PRO A 376 -9.86 12.58 -10.28
CA PRO A 376 -9.63 11.41 -11.14
C PRO A 376 -8.83 11.76 -12.40
N PHE A 377 -8.96 12.98 -12.90
CA PHE A 377 -8.25 13.43 -14.10
C PHE A 377 -6.77 13.70 -13.83
N LEU A 378 -6.44 14.30 -12.69
CA LEU A 378 -5.05 14.48 -12.27
C LEU A 378 -4.40 13.12 -11.95
N SER A 379 -5.16 12.22 -11.33
CA SER A 379 -4.73 10.84 -11.09
C SER A 379 -4.44 10.09 -12.40
N PHE A 380 -5.18 10.39 -13.46
CA PHE A 380 -4.95 9.83 -14.78
C PHE A 380 -3.61 10.27 -15.39
N PHE A 381 -3.09 11.47 -15.10
CA PHE A 381 -1.74 11.85 -15.54
C PHE A 381 -0.65 11.01 -14.88
N ILE A 382 -0.82 10.65 -13.61
CA ILE A 382 0.10 9.72 -12.94
C ILE A 382 0.05 8.36 -13.64
N PHE A 383 -1.15 7.88 -14.00
CA PHE A 383 -1.31 6.64 -14.77
C PHE A 383 -0.62 6.73 -16.15
N VAL A 384 -0.76 7.84 -16.87
CA VAL A 384 -0.06 8.05 -18.15
C VAL A 384 1.45 7.99 -17.97
N ARG A 385 2.01 8.59 -16.91
CA ARG A 385 3.44 8.49 -16.61
C ARG A 385 3.85 7.04 -16.36
N GLU A 386 3.12 6.32 -15.51
CA GLU A 386 3.40 4.92 -15.18
C GLU A 386 3.43 4.05 -16.45
N VAL A 387 2.42 4.18 -17.32
CA VAL A 387 2.34 3.40 -18.57
C VAL A 387 3.44 3.77 -19.55
N THR A 388 3.77 5.05 -19.69
CA THR A 388 4.72 5.50 -20.73
C THR A 388 6.18 5.35 -20.34
N THR A 389 6.48 5.36 -19.05
CA THR A 389 7.84 5.19 -18.52
C THR A 389 8.13 3.77 -18.08
N GLY A 390 7.10 2.96 -17.82
CA GLY A 390 7.22 1.66 -17.17
C GLY A 390 7.63 1.72 -15.68
N ALA A 391 7.87 2.92 -15.14
CA ALA A 391 8.25 3.11 -13.76
C ALA A 391 7.00 3.22 -12.88
N VAL A 392 6.60 2.09 -12.29
CA VAL A 392 5.52 2.02 -11.30
C VAL A 392 6.13 1.99 -9.90
N ASP A 393 5.95 3.07 -9.14
CA ASP A 393 6.35 3.12 -7.74
C ASP A 393 5.27 2.52 -6.84
N ASP A 394 5.67 2.07 -5.66
CA ASP A 394 4.72 1.73 -4.61
C ASP A 394 3.89 2.97 -4.19
N PRO A 395 2.57 2.83 -4.04
CA PRO A 395 1.70 3.91 -3.63
C PRO A 395 1.85 4.33 -2.15
N ASP A 396 2.52 3.58 -1.29
CA ASP A 396 2.72 3.93 0.13
C ASP A 396 3.94 4.85 0.33
N PRO A 397 3.82 6.01 1.04
CA PRO A 397 2.61 6.61 1.63
C PRO A 397 1.78 7.51 0.70
N LEU A 398 2.33 7.89 -0.44
CA LEU A 398 1.65 8.69 -1.47
C LEU A 398 1.96 8.10 -2.84
N ARG A 399 1.06 8.21 -3.81
CA ARG A 399 1.35 7.83 -5.21
C ARG A 399 2.50 8.69 -5.77
N THR A 400 3.12 8.26 -6.87
CA THR A 400 4.13 9.06 -7.56
C THR A 400 3.64 10.47 -7.84
N ILE A 401 4.45 11.46 -7.48
CA ILE A 401 4.12 12.87 -7.61
C ILE A 401 4.37 13.29 -9.07
N SER A 402 3.32 13.20 -9.89
CA SER A 402 3.34 13.63 -11.30
C SER A 402 1.94 14.04 -11.76
N ILE A 403 1.45 15.16 -11.22
CA ILE A 403 0.11 15.69 -11.52
C ILE A 403 0.15 16.80 -12.56
N SER A 404 1.35 17.28 -12.92
CA SER A 404 1.55 18.26 -13.97
C SER A 404 1.88 17.60 -15.33
N PRO A 405 1.57 18.28 -16.45
CA PRO A 405 1.98 17.83 -17.79
C PRO A 405 3.50 17.67 -17.94
N TYR A 406 4.27 18.44 -17.18
CA TYR A 406 5.72 18.62 -17.40
C TYR A 406 6.55 17.42 -16.93
N GLY A 407 5.99 16.57 -16.08
CA GLY A 407 6.56 15.27 -15.69
C GLY A 407 6.40 14.17 -16.74
N LEU A 408 5.59 14.39 -17.78
CA LEU A 408 5.32 13.39 -18.82
C LEU A 408 6.40 13.40 -19.93
N PRO A 409 6.66 12.24 -20.56
CA PRO A 409 7.46 12.16 -21.78
C PRO A 409 6.68 12.68 -22.99
N GLN A 410 7.38 13.07 -24.05
CA GLN A 410 6.72 13.34 -25.34
C GLN A 410 6.20 12.04 -25.98
N PRO A 411 5.10 12.09 -26.75
CA PRO A 411 4.29 13.27 -27.11
C PRO A 411 3.21 13.65 -26.06
N TYR A 412 3.13 12.91 -24.94
CA TYR A 412 2.08 13.06 -23.93
C TYR A 412 2.18 14.36 -23.12
N ARG A 413 3.38 14.94 -23.01
CA ARG A 413 3.56 16.28 -22.44
C ARG A 413 2.80 17.34 -23.24
N THR A 414 2.94 17.34 -24.57
CA THR A 414 2.20 18.28 -25.44
C THR A 414 0.70 18.08 -25.26
N TRP A 415 0.24 16.82 -25.32
CA TRP A 415 -1.18 16.49 -25.11
C TRP A 415 -1.73 17.00 -23.77
N ALA A 416 -1.05 16.69 -22.66
CA ALA A 416 -1.49 17.13 -21.33
C ALA A 416 -1.42 18.65 -21.17
N SER A 417 -0.51 19.34 -21.87
CA SER A 417 -0.42 20.81 -21.86
C SER A 417 -1.63 21.47 -22.53
N VAL A 418 -2.19 20.86 -23.59
CA VAL A 418 -3.42 21.33 -24.23
C VAL A 418 -4.61 21.25 -23.26
N LEU A 419 -4.68 20.19 -22.46
CA LEU A 419 -5.70 20.04 -21.41
C LEU A 419 -5.48 21.06 -20.28
N TRP A 420 -4.22 21.28 -19.88
CA TRP A 420 -3.82 22.20 -18.80
C TRP A 420 -4.19 23.66 -19.05
N GLN A 421 -4.34 24.05 -20.31
CA GLN A 421 -4.78 25.41 -20.69
C GLN A 421 -6.29 25.62 -20.51
N ARG A 422 -7.07 24.56 -20.30
CA ARG A 422 -8.52 24.63 -20.10
C ARG A 422 -8.88 24.63 -18.60
N PRO A 423 -9.97 25.30 -18.21
CA PRO A 423 -10.49 25.21 -16.84
C PRO A 423 -10.77 23.76 -16.43
N LEU A 424 -10.44 23.38 -15.19
CA LEU A 424 -10.64 22.01 -14.68
C LEU A 424 -12.10 21.55 -14.75
N ALA A 425 -13.07 22.47 -14.69
CA ALA A 425 -14.50 22.17 -14.81
C ALA A 425 -14.91 21.65 -16.20
N GLU A 426 -14.10 21.87 -17.23
CA GLU A 426 -14.35 21.38 -18.60
C GLU A 426 -13.70 20.01 -18.85
N TRP A 427 -12.94 19.50 -17.88
CA TRP A 427 -12.23 18.24 -18.04
C TRP A 427 -13.20 17.07 -17.94
N SER A 428 -13.03 16.12 -18.86
CA SER A 428 -13.78 14.87 -18.93
C SER A 428 -12.91 13.80 -19.54
N PHE A 429 -13.19 12.53 -19.24
CA PHE A 429 -12.51 11.41 -19.89
C PHE A 429 -12.81 11.38 -21.39
N GLY A 430 -14.02 11.78 -21.80
CA GLY A 430 -14.36 11.98 -23.20
C GLY A 430 -13.46 13.00 -23.90
N LEU A 431 -13.20 14.16 -23.27
CA LEU A 431 -12.29 15.17 -23.80
C LEU A 431 -10.84 14.67 -23.87
N MET A 432 -10.37 13.98 -22.82
CA MET A 432 -9.03 13.40 -22.78
C MET A 432 -8.83 12.36 -23.89
N HIS A 433 -9.84 11.51 -24.13
CA HIS A 433 -9.83 10.52 -25.21
C HIS A 433 -9.72 11.21 -26.58
N GLN A 434 -10.58 12.19 -26.85
CA GLN A 434 -10.62 12.89 -28.14
C GLN A 434 -9.30 13.62 -28.41
N THR A 435 -8.77 14.37 -27.45
CA THR A 435 -7.51 15.10 -27.63
C THR A 435 -6.31 14.18 -27.80
N LEU A 436 -6.32 12.97 -27.22
CA LEU A 436 -5.25 11.98 -27.41
C LEU A 436 -5.36 11.28 -28.78
N LEU A 437 -6.57 11.11 -29.31
CA LEU A 437 -6.80 10.65 -30.68
C LEU A 437 -6.25 11.64 -31.70
N ASP A 438 -6.55 12.93 -31.51
CA ASP A 438 -6.15 14.02 -32.40
C ASP A 438 -4.65 14.38 -32.30
N LEU A 439 -3.91 13.78 -31.36
CA LEU A 439 -2.49 14.01 -31.17
C LEU A 439 -1.67 13.51 -32.38
N ASP A 440 -1.01 14.45 -33.04
CA ASP A 440 0.00 14.15 -34.06
C ASP A 440 1.34 13.78 -33.39
N VAL A 441 1.94 12.66 -33.80
CA VAL A 441 3.14 12.08 -33.16
C VAL A 441 4.42 12.76 -33.65
N CYS A 442 4.31 13.72 -34.58
CA CYS A 442 5.46 14.38 -35.23
C CYS A 442 6.14 15.49 -34.40
N GLU A 443 5.78 15.70 -33.13
CA GLU A 443 6.40 16.74 -32.32
C GLU A 443 7.76 16.32 -31.70
N THR A 444 8.81 17.07 -32.03
CA THR A 444 10.13 16.96 -31.40
C THR A 444 10.13 17.54 -29.99
N ASP A 445 11.04 17.04 -29.14
CA ASP A 445 11.16 17.40 -27.72
C ASP A 445 11.46 18.89 -27.53
N LYS A 446 10.41 19.71 -27.41
CA LYS A 446 10.53 21.15 -27.15
C LYS A 446 10.90 21.37 -25.67
N PRO A 447 11.93 22.17 -25.35
CA PRO A 447 12.28 22.50 -23.97
C PRO A 447 11.15 23.30 -23.31
N LEU A 448 11.02 23.18 -21.97
CA LEU A 448 10.09 23.97 -21.17
C LEU A 448 10.37 25.46 -21.43
N GLN A 449 9.35 26.19 -21.87
CA GLN A 449 9.52 27.56 -22.37
C GLN A 449 9.28 28.59 -21.26
N GLN A 450 8.42 28.28 -20.28
CA GLN A 450 8.09 29.21 -19.21
C GLN A 450 8.74 28.83 -17.87
N PRO A 451 9.25 29.81 -17.09
CA PRO A 451 9.86 29.56 -15.78
C PRO A 451 8.95 28.83 -14.79
N ILE A 452 7.63 29.04 -14.86
CA ILE A 452 6.65 28.38 -14.00
C ILE A 452 6.59 26.87 -14.26
N GLU A 453 6.75 26.45 -15.51
CA GLU A 453 6.72 25.03 -15.92
C GLU A 453 7.95 24.29 -15.37
N ALA A 454 9.12 24.92 -15.52
CA ALA A 454 10.37 24.41 -14.97
C ALA A 454 10.33 24.34 -13.43
N TRP A 455 9.74 25.35 -12.78
CA TRP A 455 9.59 25.37 -11.32
C TRP A 455 8.62 24.30 -10.81
N MET A 456 7.48 24.09 -11.50
CA MET A 456 6.53 23.04 -11.16
C MET A 456 7.18 21.66 -11.27
N LYS A 457 7.86 21.38 -12.39
CA LYS A 457 8.58 20.12 -12.58
C LYS A 457 9.63 19.88 -11.48
N ALA A 458 10.47 20.88 -11.21
CA ALA A 458 11.50 20.76 -10.17
C ALA A 458 10.89 20.55 -8.77
N THR A 459 9.72 21.13 -8.50
CA THR A 459 9.01 20.96 -7.23
C THR A 459 8.45 19.54 -7.10
N GLU A 460 7.81 19.01 -8.15
CA GLU A 460 7.31 17.62 -8.16
C GLU A 460 8.46 16.62 -7.97
N GLU A 461 9.58 16.81 -8.67
CA GLU A 461 10.78 15.98 -8.52
C GLU A 461 11.35 16.05 -7.10
N ALA A 462 11.43 17.24 -6.50
CA ALA A 462 11.90 17.40 -5.12
C ALA A 462 10.99 16.69 -4.10
N ILE A 463 9.67 16.78 -4.26
CA ILE A 463 8.70 16.09 -3.39
C ILE A 463 8.82 14.57 -3.57
N GLN A 464 8.99 14.09 -4.81
CA GLN A 464 9.19 12.67 -5.09
C GLN A 464 10.45 12.13 -4.39
N VAL A 465 11.57 12.87 -4.42
CA VAL A 465 12.80 12.49 -3.71
C VAL A 465 12.58 12.45 -2.19
N GLN A 466 11.83 13.40 -1.64
CA GLN A 466 11.48 13.40 -0.21
C GLN A 466 10.62 12.19 0.17
N LYS A 467 9.61 11.84 -0.66
CA LYS A 467 8.80 10.63 -0.47
C LYS A 467 9.68 9.38 -0.39
N LEU A 468 10.58 9.20 -1.36
CA LEU A 468 11.48 8.04 -1.40
C LEU A 468 12.40 7.99 -0.16
N SER A 469 12.87 9.15 0.30
CA SER A 469 13.69 9.26 1.51
C SER A 469 12.93 8.88 2.78
N ILE A 470 11.70 9.39 2.94
CA ILE A 470 10.80 9.05 4.07
C ILE A 470 10.54 7.56 4.11
N ARG A 471 10.26 6.96 2.95
CA ARG A 471 10.01 5.53 2.84
C ARG A 471 11.22 4.69 3.23
N HIS A 472 12.42 5.09 2.81
CA HIS A 472 13.66 4.41 3.21
C HIS A 472 13.85 4.45 4.73
N ILE A 473 13.60 5.60 5.35
CA ILE A 473 13.65 5.76 6.81
C ILE A 473 12.61 4.88 7.50
N GLN A 474 11.37 4.85 7.01
CA GLN A 474 10.30 4.00 7.56
C GLN A 474 10.67 2.51 7.49
N HIS A 475 11.23 2.05 6.37
CA HIS A 475 11.69 0.67 6.25
C HIS A 475 12.79 0.33 7.25
N GLN A 476 13.77 1.23 7.45
CA GLN A 476 14.84 1.04 8.45
C GLN A 476 14.28 0.99 9.88
N VAL A 477 13.38 1.89 10.24
CA VAL A 477 12.74 1.89 11.56
C VAL A 477 11.93 0.60 11.79
N ASN A 478 11.22 0.13 10.78
CA ASN A 478 10.43 -1.10 10.85
C ASN A 478 11.31 -2.36 10.91
N SER A 479 12.43 -2.41 10.18
CA SER A 479 13.37 -3.53 10.28
C SER A 479 14.03 -3.59 11.65
N ASP A 480 14.46 -2.45 12.18
CA ASP A 480 15.08 -2.35 13.50
C ASP A 480 14.07 -2.71 14.62
N GLY A 481 12.81 -2.32 14.45
CA GLY A 481 11.71 -2.70 15.34
C GLY A 481 11.45 -4.20 15.34
N ARG A 482 11.41 -4.86 14.17
CA ARG A 482 11.26 -6.33 14.07
C ARG A 482 12.46 -7.06 14.67
N GLN A 483 13.66 -6.55 14.45
CA GLN A 483 14.89 -7.13 14.98
C GLN A 483 14.96 -7.01 16.52
N ARG A 484 14.56 -5.87 17.07
CA ARG A 484 14.35 -5.69 18.53
C ARG A 484 13.27 -6.63 19.08
N HIS A 485 12.16 -6.79 18.38
CA HIS A 485 11.07 -7.68 18.80
C HIS A 485 11.48 -9.17 18.75
N GLN A 486 12.26 -9.57 17.74
CA GLN A 486 12.86 -10.92 17.66
C GLN A 486 13.93 -11.15 18.74
N MET A 487 14.72 -10.13 19.11
CA MET A 487 15.66 -10.22 20.24
C MET A 487 14.96 -10.25 21.61
N MET A 488 13.77 -9.66 21.73
CA MET A 488 12.97 -9.73 22.97
C MET A 488 12.14 -11.01 23.10
N LYS A 489 11.85 -11.72 22.00
CA LYS A 489 11.13 -13.01 22.02
C LYS A 489 11.76 -14.07 22.94
N PRO A 490 13.08 -14.34 22.92
CA PRO A 490 13.69 -15.31 23.83
C PRO A 490 13.80 -14.84 25.30
N VAL A 491 13.48 -13.57 25.62
CA VAL A 491 13.47 -13.06 27.00
C VAL A 491 12.14 -13.36 27.71
N ASN A 492 11.06 -13.58 26.95
CA ASN A 492 9.74 -13.90 27.50
C ASN A 492 9.44 -15.41 27.59
N ASP A 493 10.21 -16.27 26.92
CA ASP A 493 10.05 -17.73 26.94
C ASP A 493 11.18 -18.41 27.73
N ILE A 494 11.30 -18.09 29.03
CA ILE A 494 12.03 -18.94 29.98
C ILE A 494 10.99 -19.83 30.70
N PRO A 495 10.85 -21.13 30.36
CA PRO A 495 9.90 -22.00 31.02
C PRO A 495 10.40 -22.39 32.41
N SER A 496 9.53 -22.23 33.39
CA SER A 496 9.68 -22.69 34.77
C SER A 496 9.50 -24.21 34.85
N ARG A 497 10.59 -24.98 34.73
CA ARG A 497 10.73 -26.35 35.30
C ARG A 497 12.13 -26.90 35.05
N GLU A 498 13.00 -26.75 36.04
CA GLU A 498 14.01 -27.74 36.43
C GLU A 498 14.62 -27.29 37.78
N LEU A 499 13.80 -27.41 38.83
CA LEU A 499 14.15 -27.04 40.22
C LEU A 499 14.19 -28.31 41.08
N GLY A 500 14.96 -29.30 40.63
CA GLY A 500 15.06 -30.62 41.28
C GLY A 500 16.45 -31.04 41.74
N LEU A 501 17.53 -30.42 41.25
CA LEU A 501 18.88 -30.97 41.44
C LEU A 501 19.95 -29.86 41.52
N PHE A 502 19.96 -29.02 42.57
CA PHE A 502 21.08 -28.10 42.79
C PHE A 502 21.32 -27.84 44.29
N GLY A 503 21.74 -28.89 45.00
CA GLY A 503 22.22 -28.80 46.39
C GLY A 503 23.62 -28.18 46.52
N ASP A 504 24.39 -28.11 45.43
CA ASP A 504 25.80 -27.69 45.47
C ASP A 504 26.07 -26.28 44.89
N SER A 505 25.07 -25.62 44.28
CA SER A 505 25.23 -24.28 43.66
C SER A 505 25.00 -23.10 44.61
N LEU A 506 24.64 -23.34 45.88
CA LEU A 506 24.33 -22.26 46.84
C LEU A 506 25.57 -21.48 47.34
N LYS A 507 26.79 -21.92 47.05
CA LYS A 507 28.00 -21.13 47.31
C LYS A 507 28.36 -20.17 46.15
N GLN A 508 28.04 -20.51 44.91
CA GLN A 508 28.28 -19.63 43.75
C GLN A 508 27.24 -18.50 43.61
N LEU A 509 26.05 -18.69 44.19
CA LEU A 509 24.99 -17.66 44.20
C LEU A 509 25.35 -16.41 45.03
N GLY A 510 26.22 -16.53 46.04
CA GLY A 510 26.65 -15.38 46.84
C GLY A 510 27.42 -14.33 46.03
N ASP A 511 28.31 -14.78 45.15
CA ASP A 511 29.14 -13.90 44.33
C ASP A 511 28.34 -13.25 43.18
N VAL A 512 27.34 -13.96 42.65
CA VAL A 512 26.46 -13.47 41.58
C VAL A 512 25.46 -12.43 42.09
N VAL A 513 24.92 -12.59 43.30
CA VAL A 513 23.99 -11.61 43.90
C VAL A 513 24.70 -10.27 44.15
N GLN A 514 25.98 -10.31 44.54
CA GLN A 514 26.77 -9.10 44.77
C GLN A 514 27.16 -8.40 43.44
N ALA A 515 27.42 -9.17 42.38
CA ALA A 515 27.62 -8.64 41.04
C ALA A 515 26.34 -8.03 40.43
N GLN A 516 25.18 -8.65 40.63
CA GLN A 516 23.90 -8.14 40.12
C GLN A 516 23.43 -6.87 40.85
N ALA A 517 23.71 -6.72 42.16
CA ALA A 517 23.44 -5.48 42.88
C ALA A 517 24.23 -4.29 42.29
N SER A 518 25.50 -4.50 41.92
CA SER A 518 26.32 -3.45 41.30
C SER A 518 25.90 -3.10 39.86
N LEU A 519 25.28 -4.05 39.15
CA LEU A 519 24.76 -3.85 37.80
C LEU A 519 23.42 -3.11 37.82
N ALA A 520 22.54 -3.43 38.78
CA ALA A 520 21.29 -2.71 39.00
C ALA A 520 21.54 -1.23 39.31
N GLU A 521 22.54 -0.92 40.15
CA GLU A 521 22.90 0.47 40.47
C GLU A 521 23.46 1.24 39.26
N LYS A 522 24.19 0.56 38.36
CA LYS A 522 24.62 1.16 37.07
C LYS A 522 23.45 1.41 36.12
N LEU A 523 22.48 0.49 36.08
CA LEU A 523 21.29 0.60 35.24
C LEU A 523 20.38 1.74 35.71
N GLU A 524 20.17 1.90 37.01
CA GLU A 524 19.41 3.03 37.57
C GLU A 524 20.07 4.38 37.24
N ARG A 525 21.40 4.47 37.31
CA ARG A 525 22.13 5.69 36.89
C ARG A 525 22.00 5.97 35.40
N GLN A 526 21.98 4.94 34.55
CA GLN A 526 21.75 5.13 33.10
C GLN A 526 20.31 5.54 32.80
N LEU A 527 19.34 5.01 33.54
CA LEU A 527 17.92 5.36 33.41
C LEU A 527 17.67 6.82 33.81
N ALA A 528 18.32 7.30 34.87
CA ALA A 528 18.25 8.70 35.29
C ALA A 528 18.79 9.65 34.22
N VAL A 529 19.92 9.32 33.58
CA VAL A 529 20.51 10.14 32.49
C VAL A 529 19.61 10.14 31.25
N VAL A 530 18.93 9.03 30.96
CA VAL A 530 18.00 8.95 29.82
C VAL A 530 16.72 9.73 30.10
N GLN A 531 16.20 9.71 31.33
CA GLN A 531 15.06 10.51 31.75
C GLN A 531 15.37 12.01 31.67
N GLU A 532 16.54 12.44 32.14
CA GLU A 532 16.97 13.85 32.05
C GLU A 532 17.05 14.32 30.58
N ARG A 533 17.60 13.49 29.68
CA ARG A 533 17.61 13.79 28.23
C ARG A 533 16.22 13.81 27.60
N ALA A 534 15.30 12.98 28.07
CA ALA A 534 13.91 12.97 27.60
C ALA A 534 13.16 14.24 28.05
N ASP A 535 13.40 14.69 29.28
CA ASP A 535 12.83 15.92 29.82
C ASP A 535 13.39 17.16 29.11
N GLU A 536 14.69 17.19 28.81
CA GLU A 536 15.31 18.24 27.99
C GLU A 536 14.74 18.28 26.57
N ALA A 537 14.55 17.13 25.93
CA ALA A 537 13.94 17.03 24.61
C ALA A 537 12.48 17.50 24.62
N SER A 538 11.72 17.13 25.65
CA SER A 538 10.34 17.57 25.85
C SER A 538 10.25 19.09 26.06
N ALA A 539 11.17 19.66 26.84
CA ALA A 539 11.27 21.11 27.04
C ALA A 539 11.62 21.85 25.73
N LEU A 540 12.49 21.29 24.90
CA LEU A 540 12.83 21.86 23.58
C LEU A 540 11.62 21.84 22.63
N VAL A 541 10.89 20.73 22.57
CA VAL A 541 9.67 20.60 21.76
C VAL A 541 8.61 21.60 22.23
N HIS A 542 8.43 21.74 23.55
CA HIS A 542 7.48 22.69 24.12
C HIS A 542 7.88 24.16 23.84
N GLY A 543 9.19 24.45 23.82
CA GLY A 543 9.73 25.75 23.42
C GLY A 543 9.54 26.04 21.93
N GLN A 544 9.69 25.04 21.06
CA GLN A 544 9.42 25.16 19.63
C GLN A 544 7.92 25.37 19.35
N GLN A 545 7.05 24.66 20.06
CA GLN A 545 5.60 24.83 19.92
C GLN A 545 5.15 26.25 20.27
N LYS A 546 5.62 26.81 21.39
CA LYS A 546 5.35 28.22 21.74
C LYS A 546 5.83 29.21 20.68
N ARG A 547 6.92 28.88 19.99
CA ARG A 547 7.45 29.73 18.90
C ARG A 547 6.60 29.64 17.64
N ILE A 548 6.07 28.46 17.34
CA ILE A 548 5.11 28.25 16.25
C ILE A 548 3.81 29.01 16.54
N ASP A 549 3.28 28.88 17.76
CA ASP A 549 2.04 29.56 18.16
C ASP A 549 2.19 31.09 18.04
N LYS A 550 3.34 31.64 18.46
CA LYS A 550 3.65 33.06 18.30
C LYS A 550 3.75 33.48 16.82
N LEU A 551 4.35 32.65 15.96
CA LEU A 551 4.42 32.92 14.51
C LEU A 551 3.03 32.86 13.85
N ILE A 552 2.14 31.98 14.32
CA ILE A 552 0.75 31.91 13.87
C ILE A 552 0.01 33.19 14.27
N GLU A 553 0.16 33.64 15.51
CA GLU A 553 -0.44 34.89 16.01
C GLU A 553 0.05 36.11 15.22
N ASP A 554 1.36 36.21 14.97
CA ASP A 554 1.96 37.25 14.14
C ASP A 554 1.40 37.19 12.70
N SER A 555 1.28 36.00 12.11
CA SER A 555 0.72 35.81 10.76
C SER A 555 -0.74 36.27 10.66
N LEU A 556 -1.55 35.99 11.68
CA LEU A 556 -2.93 36.43 11.76
C LEU A 556 -3.03 37.97 11.82
N CYS A 557 -2.18 38.61 12.63
CA CYS A 557 -2.09 40.07 12.71
C CYS A 557 -1.73 40.69 11.34
N TRP A 558 -0.72 40.15 10.65
CA TRP A 558 -0.32 40.62 9.32
C TRP A 558 -1.42 40.42 8.27
N ARG A 559 -2.16 39.29 8.30
CA ARG A 559 -3.30 39.07 7.39
C ARG A 559 -4.42 40.07 7.64
N GLN A 560 -4.70 40.38 8.90
CA GLN A 560 -5.74 41.34 9.25
C GLN A 560 -5.36 42.76 8.81
N GLN A 561 -4.10 43.15 8.99
CA GLN A 561 -3.58 44.43 8.53
C GLN A 561 -3.53 44.54 6.99
N ALA A 562 -3.16 43.46 6.30
CA ALA A 562 -3.19 43.40 4.84
C ALA A 562 -4.63 43.53 4.32
N SER A 563 -5.58 42.81 4.91
CA SER A 563 -7.01 42.91 4.56
C SER A 563 -7.53 44.33 4.76
N ALA A 564 -7.21 44.97 5.90
CA ALA A 564 -7.59 46.35 6.19
C ALA A 564 -7.05 47.33 5.12
N LEU A 565 -5.76 47.22 4.77
CA LEU A 565 -5.13 48.03 3.72
C LEU A 565 -5.73 47.76 2.34
N GLU A 566 -6.16 46.53 2.03
CA GLU A 566 -6.84 46.23 0.78
C GLU A 566 -8.23 46.86 0.73
N THR A 567 -8.99 46.86 1.83
CA THR A 567 -10.26 47.60 1.92
C THR A 567 -10.06 49.10 1.76
N GLU A 568 -9.04 49.70 2.39
CA GLU A 568 -8.73 51.13 2.20
C GLU A 568 -8.33 51.44 0.76
N ARG A 569 -7.47 50.61 0.14
CA ARG A 569 -7.08 50.75 -1.27
C ARG A 569 -8.29 50.67 -2.20
N ASN A 570 -9.19 49.72 -1.95
CA ASN A 570 -10.39 49.53 -2.77
C ASN A 570 -11.37 50.69 -2.58
N ALA A 571 -11.54 51.20 -1.36
CA ALA A 571 -12.33 52.40 -1.07
C ALA A 571 -11.75 53.64 -1.76
N LEU A 572 -10.43 53.82 -1.72
CA LEU A 572 -9.73 54.88 -2.47
C LEU A 572 -9.97 54.76 -3.98
N ARG A 573 -9.87 53.55 -4.55
CA ARG A 573 -10.14 53.30 -5.98
C ARG A 573 -11.58 53.60 -6.39
N GLN A 574 -12.54 53.40 -5.49
CA GLN A 574 -13.96 53.65 -5.73
C GLN A 574 -14.38 55.11 -5.43
N SER A 575 -13.54 55.89 -4.74
CA SER A 575 -13.80 57.29 -4.44
C SER A 575 -13.91 58.17 -5.70
N ALA A 576 -14.77 59.18 -5.64
CA ALA A 576 -15.03 60.09 -6.77
C ALA A 576 -13.75 60.81 -7.24
N SER A 577 -12.85 61.19 -6.31
CA SER A 577 -11.58 61.82 -6.62
C SER A 577 -10.64 60.92 -7.42
N TRP A 578 -10.63 59.60 -7.16
CA TRP A 578 -9.81 58.64 -7.89
C TRP A 578 -10.33 58.37 -9.30
N ARG A 579 -11.65 58.34 -9.48
CA ARG A 579 -12.31 58.19 -10.79
C ARG A 579 -12.18 59.44 -11.67
N ILE A 580 -12.27 60.64 -11.08
CA ILE A 580 -12.11 61.92 -11.79
C ILE A 580 -10.66 62.11 -12.28
N THR A 581 -9.67 61.65 -11.50
CA THR A 581 -8.23 61.75 -11.85
C THR A 581 -7.70 60.55 -12.65
N ALA A 582 -8.52 59.55 -12.95
CA ALA A 582 -8.15 58.38 -13.77
C ALA A 582 -7.76 58.76 -15.22
N PRO A 583 -8.51 59.60 -15.96
CA PRO A 583 -8.12 60.02 -17.31
C PRO A 583 -6.84 60.87 -17.33
N LEU A 584 -6.62 61.73 -16.32
CA LEU A 584 -5.39 62.51 -16.17
C LEU A 584 -4.16 61.61 -15.89
N ARG A 585 -4.34 60.46 -15.22
CA ARG A 585 -3.26 59.50 -14.97
C ARG A 585 -2.93 58.62 -16.18
N LEU A 586 -3.93 58.25 -16.98
CA LEU A 586 -3.73 57.66 -18.30
C LEU A 586 -3.00 58.63 -19.25
N ALA A 587 -3.37 59.91 -19.23
CA ALA A 587 -2.66 60.97 -19.97
C ALA A 587 -1.22 61.14 -19.46
N SER A 588 -0.98 61.09 -18.14
CA SER A 588 0.38 61.13 -17.59
C SER A 588 1.23 59.91 -17.99
N GLY A 589 0.63 58.72 -18.12
CA GLY A 589 1.30 57.51 -18.61
C GLY A 589 1.68 57.56 -20.09
N LEU A 590 0.92 58.31 -20.90
CA LEU A 590 1.23 58.60 -22.31
C LEU A 590 2.26 59.73 -22.46
N VAL A 591 2.31 60.69 -21.52
CA VAL A 591 3.25 61.83 -21.51
C VAL A 591 4.60 61.49 -20.85
N LEU A 592 4.68 60.48 -19.98
CA LEU A 592 5.93 60.04 -19.32
C LEU A 592 6.75 59.02 -20.12
N ARG A 593 6.18 58.39 -21.16
CA ARG A 593 6.92 57.49 -22.07
C ARG A 593 7.97 58.20 -22.95
N PRO A 594 7.76 59.43 -23.50
CA PRO A 594 8.84 60.14 -24.20
C PRO A 594 9.95 60.68 -23.27
N LEU A 595 9.70 60.83 -21.96
CA LEU A 595 10.71 61.29 -20.98
C LEU A 595 11.75 60.21 -20.62
N HIS A 596 11.42 58.92 -20.77
CA HIS A 596 12.39 57.83 -20.59
C HIS A 596 13.37 57.71 -21.76
N ALA A 597 12.94 58.05 -22.99
CA ALA A 597 13.84 58.12 -24.15
C ALA A 597 14.84 59.29 -24.04
N LEU A 598 14.41 60.42 -23.45
CA LEU A 598 15.27 61.57 -23.19
C LEU A 598 16.35 61.27 -22.13
N ARG A 599 16.05 60.43 -21.12
CA ARG A 599 17.04 59.98 -20.11
C ARG A 599 18.18 59.16 -20.72
N SER A 600 17.92 58.36 -21.74
CA SER A 600 18.96 57.58 -22.43
C SER A 600 19.91 58.47 -23.24
N CYS A 601 19.40 59.52 -23.89
CA CYS A 601 20.26 60.50 -24.57
C CYS A 601 21.06 61.37 -23.59
N VAL A 602 20.47 61.77 -22.46
CA VAL A 602 21.16 62.53 -21.41
C VAL A 602 22.29 61.71 -20.78
N ASN A 603 22.12 60.40 -20.57
CA ASN A 603 23.18 59.54 -20.04
C ASN A 603 24.36 59.36 -21.01
N VAL A 604 24.11 59.33 -22.32
CA VAL A 604 25.19 59.28 -23.34
C VAL A 604 25.97 60.60 -23.39
N ILE A 605 25.27 61.74 -23.31
CA ILE A 605 25.90 63.06 -23.26
C ILE A 605 26.70 63.25 -21.96
N ILE A 606 26.19 62.78 -20.82
CA ILE A 606 26.91 62.81 -19.53
C ILE A 606 28.15 61.91 -19.56
N HIS A 607 28.07 60.72 -20.17
CA HIS A 607 29.24 59.84 -20.28
C HIS A 607 30.34 60.43 -21.19
N HIS A 608 29.96 61.07 -22.29
CA HIS A 608 30.91 61.80 -23.16
C HIS A 608 31.48 63.05 -22.47
N ALA A 609 30.68 63.79 -21.70
CA ALA A 609 31.16 64.96 -20.96
C ALA A 609 32.16 64.60 -19.86
N ILE A 610 31.97 63.46 -19.16
CA ILE A 610 32.89 63.00 -18.10
C ILE A 610 34.26 62.57 -18.67
N VAL A 611 34.30 61.97 -19.87
CA VAL A 611 35.54 61.60 -20.54
C VAL A 611 36.31 62.83 -21.07
N VAL A 612 35.60 63.88 -21.50
CA VAL A 612 36.21 65.13 -21.98
C VAL A 612 36.68 66.03 -20.82
N PHE A 613 36.04 65.99 -19.65
CA PHE A 613 36.36 66.82 -18.47
C PHE A 613 37.26 66.16 -17.41
N GLU A 614 37.83 64.99 -17.69
CA GLU A 614 38.66 64.25 -16.73
C GLU A 614 39.90 65.05 -16.25
N ARG A 615 40.55 65.78 -17.15
CA ARG A 615 41.77 66.58 -16.83
C ARG A 615 41.51 67.84 -15.97
N PRO A 616 40.51 68.69 -16.25
CA PRO A 616 40.19 69.82 -15.37
C PRO A 616 39.64 69.37 -14.00
N LEU A 617 38.88 68.27 -13.95
CA LEU A 617 38.34 67.73 -12.70
C LEU A 617 39.46 67.24 -11.76
N MET A 618 40.50 66.60 -12.29
CA MET A 618 41.68 66.19 -11.50
C MET A 618 42.44 67.39 -10.89
N ARG A 619 42.57 68.50 -11.61
CA ARG A 619 43.21 69.72 -11.10
C ARG A 619 42.38 70.35 -9.97
N LEU A 620 41.06 70.33 -10.11
CA LEU A 620 40.14 70.84 -9.11
C LEU A 620 40.13 69.98 -7.84
N MET A 621 40.13 68.64 -7.98
CA MET A 621 40.24 67.72 -6.83
C MET A 621 41.57 67.88 -6.08
N THR A 622 42.68 68.06 -6.80
CA THR A 622 43.99 68.33 -6.18
C THR A 622 44.01 69.68 -5.43
N ALA A 623 43.36 70.71 -5.98
CA ALA A 623 43.27 72.02 -5.33
C ALA A 623 42.36 72.01 -4.08
N VAL A 624 41.27 71.22 -4.10
CA VAL A 624 40.36 71.03 -2.95
C VAL A 624 41.01 70.20 -1.85
N LEU A 625 41.77 69.16 -2.19
CA LEU A 625 42.50 68.33 -1.21
C LEU A 625 43.66 69.08 -0.54
N ARG A 626 44.19 70.14 -1.16
CA ARG A 626 45.19 71.05 -0.55
C ARG A 626 44.59 72.04 0.47
N ARG A 627 43.26 72.10 0.64
CA ARG A 627 42.58 72.98 1.61
C ARG A 627 41.71 72.16 2.59
N PRO A 628 42.17 71.91 3.83
CA PRO A 628 41.54 70.92 4.72
C PRO A 628 40.11 71.25 5.17
N ARG A 629 39.74 72.54 5.32
CA ARG A 629 38.37 72.96 5.71
C ARG A 629 37.33 72.73 4.61
N LEU A 630 37.72 72.88 3.34
CA LEU A 630 36.85 72.66 2.18
C LEU A 630 36.66 71.16 1.91
N SER A 631 37.76 70.38 2.00
CA SER A 631 37.71 68.92 1.86
C SER A 631 36.75 68.27 2.87
N HIS A 632 36.79 68.71 4.14
CA HIS A 632 35.91 68.15 5.17
C HIS A 632 34.42 68.47 4.94
N SER A 633 34.11 69.72 4.56
CA SER A 633 32.73 70.14 4.28
C SER A 633 32.14 69.44 3.04
N ILE A 634 32.96 69.25 2.00
CA ILE A 634 32.57 68.59 0.77
C ILE A 634 32.42 67.07 0.99
N ASN A 635 33.30 66.43 1.77
CA ASN A 635 33.16 65.01 2.12
C ASN A 635 31.91 64.75 2.98
N GLN A 636 31.59 65.61 3.95
CA GLN A 636 30.35 65.47 4.73
C GLN A 636 29.09 65.59 3.86
N TRP A 637 29.11 66.48 2.86
CA TRP A 637 28.01 66.61 1.91
C TRP A 637 27.92 65.42 0.95
N LEU A 638 29.05 64.91 0.46
CA LEU A 638 29.11 63.76 -0.46
C LEU A 638 28.72 62.43 0.18
N LEU A 639 28.88 62.26 1.50
CA LEU A 639 28.41 61.07 2.23
C LEU A 639 26.89 60.92 2.20
N ARG A 640 26.13 61.98 1.88
CA ARG A 640 24.67 61.92 1.65
C ARG A 640 24.31 61.27 0.30
N TYR A 641 25.26 61.13 -0.63
CA TYR A 641 25.06 60.54 -1.96
C TYR A 641 26.13 59.48 -2.26
N PRO A 642 25.99 58.26 -1.71
CA PRO A 642 27.05 57.24 -1.71
C PRO A 642 27.49 56.79 -3.11
N ALA A 643 26.58 56.77 -4.09
CA ALA A 643 26.91 56.41 -5.47
C ALA A 643 27.83 57.45 -6.15
N LEU A 644 27.61 58.74 -5.88
CA LEU A 644 28.37 59.85 -6.45
C LEU A 644 29.75 59.96 -5.78
N TYR A 645 29.83 59.66 -4.49
CA TYR A 645 31.07 59.53 -3.73
C TYR A 645 31.97 58.40 -4.25
N GLN A 646 31.41 57.22 -4.55
CA GLN A 646 32.15 56.11 -5.13
C GLN A 646 32.66 56.39 -6.55
N GLN A 647 31.85 57.07 -7.38
CA GLN A 647 32.28 57.48 -8.72
C GLN A 647 33.44 58.48 -8.69
N LEU A 648 33.40 59.48 -7.78
CA LEU A 648 34.49 60.44 -7.60
C LEU A 648 35.76 59.79 -7.03
N LEU A 649 35.63 58.83 -6.11
CA LEU A 649 36.76 58.01 -5.63
C LEU A 649 37.37 57.16 -6.75
N GLY A 650 36.54 56.61 -7.65
CA GLY A 650 36.98 55.86 -8.81
C GLY A 650 37.73 56.72 -9.84
N VAL A 651 37.38 58.00 -9.97
CA VAL A 651 38.12 58.98 -10.79
C VAL A 651 39.42 59.41 -10.10
N ALA A 652 39.41 59.65 -8.78
CA ALA A 652 40.60 59.99 -8.00
C ALA A 652 41.67 58.88 -7.98
N ARG A 653 41.24 57.61 -7.93
CA ARG A 653 42.12 56.43 -8.00
C ARG A 653 42.71 56.22 -9.39
N ARG A 654 41.93 56.42 -10.46
CA ARG A 654 42.41 56.36 -11.85
C ARG A 654 43.36 57.51 -12.19
N GLY A 655 43.19 58.66 -11.55
CA GLY A 655 44.00 59.86 -11.72
C GLY A 655 45.27 59.97 -10.86
N GLY A 656 45.56 58.98 -9.99
CA GLY A 656 46.77 58.97 -9.16
C GLY A 656 46.84 60.04 -8.05
N VAL A 657 45.70 60.65 -7.67
CA VAL A 657 45.67 61.76 -6.69
C VAL A 657 45.68 61.28 -5.22
N THR A 658 45.44 59.99 -4.98
CA THR A 658 45.52 59.37 -3.63
C THR A 658 46.42 58.15 -3.65
N THR A 659 47.54 58.20 -2.92
CA THR A 659 48.43 57.05 -2.70
C THR A 659 47.80 56.08 -1.69
N ALA A 660 47.72 54.80 -2.06
CA ALA A 660 47.38 53.72 -1.14
C ALA A 660 48.45 53.65 -0.03
N ALA A 661 48.08 53.98 1.19
CA ALA A 661 48.91 53.75 2.37
C ALA A 661 48.52 52.41 2.99
N SER A 662 49.33 51.39 2.67
CA SER A 662 49.42 50.14 3.42
C SER A 662 50.32 50.38 4.63
N THR A 663 49.81 50.18 5.85
CA THR A 663 50.65 49.96 7.03
C THR A 663 50.09 48.80 7.84
N ASN A 664 50.85 47.70 7.80
CA ASN A 664 50.79 46.53 8.66
C ASN A 664 51.17 46.88 10.11
N ILE A 665 50.62 46.09 11.06
CA ILE A 665 51.14 45.60 12.36
C ILE A 665 49.95 44.88 13.02
N SER A 666 49.92 43.61 13.47
CA SER A 666 50.81 42.45 13.44
C SER A 666 49.97 41.21 13.80
N HIS A 667 50.15 40.09 13.08
CA HIS A 667 49.69 38.76 13.48
C HIS A 667 50.79 38.01 14.25
N PRO A 668 50.48 37.20 15.28
CA PRO A 668 51.30 36.07 15.68
C PRO A 668 50.80 34.77 15.03
N ARG A 669 51.72 34.18 14.26
CA ARG A 669 51.96 32.79 13.81
C ARG A 669 50.99 31.65 14.22
N THR A 670 50.73 30.75 13.25
CA THR A 670 51.07 29.29 13.21
C THR A 670 50.50 28.66 11.91
N PRO A 671 50.82 27.41 11.50
CA PRO A 671 51.88 27.11 10.54
C PRO A 671 51.37 26.49 9.21
N HIS A 672 52.29 26.35 8.26
CA HIS A 672 52.20 25.79 6.91
C HIS A 672 51.18 24.65 6.65
N THR A 673 50.53 24.71 5.48
CA THR A 673 50.00 23.54 4.75
C THR A 673 50.01 23.85 3.23
N PRO A 674 50.25 22.84 2.37
CA PRO A 674 50.84 23.02 1.05
C PRO A 674 49.82 23.38 -0.04
N GLN A 675 50.33 24.03 -1.09
CA GLN A 675 49.60 24.29 -2.33
C GLN A 675 49.09 22.97 -2.93
N VAL A 676 47.76 22.82 -3.01
CA VAL A 676 47.11 21.82 -3.84
C VAL A 676 46.63 22.52 -5.11
N LEU A 677 47.17 22.08 -6.24
CA LEU A 677 46.70 22.43 -7.59
C LEU A 677 45.19 22.19 -7.68
N VAL A 678 44.43 23.23 -8.00
CA VAL A 678 42.99 23.12 -8.26
C VAL A 678 42.80 22.67 -9.71
N SER A 679 42.14 21.52 -9.91
CA SER A 679 41.76 21.00 -11.22
C SER A 679 40.78 21.95 -11.95
N PRO A 680 40.79 22.00 -13.30
CA PRO A 680 40.11 23.04 -14.09
C PRO A 680 38.59 23.10 -13.93
N GLU A 681 37.95 22.03 -13.48
CA GLU A 681 36.49 21.89 -13.42
C GLU A 681 35.83 22.69 -12.27
N LEU A 682 36.57 23.07 -11.24
CA LEU A 682 36.03 23.81 -10.08
C LEU A 682 36.00 25.33 -10.26
N ALA A 683 36.57 25.85 -11.36
CA ALA A 683 36.65 27.28 -11.64
C ALA A 683 35.34 27.90 -12.15
N SER A 684 34.39 27.09 -12.64
CA SER A 684 33.10 27.53 -13.16
C SER A 684 32.02 27.74 -12.09
N LEU A 685 32.25 27.27 -10.85
CA LEU A 685 31.24 27.32 -9.79
C LEU A 685 31.29 28.62 -8.97
N PRO A 686 30.13 29.12 -8.47
CA PRO A 686 30.06 30.26 -7.57
C PRO A 686 30.82 30.02 -6.26
N PRO A 687 31.32 31.07 -5.58
CA PRO A 687 32.15 30.94 -4.37
C PRO A 687 31.49 30.10 -3.26
N ARG A 688 30.17 30.23 -3.09
CA ARG A 688 29.37 29.49 -2.11
C ARG A 688 29.34 27.98 -2.41
N ALA A 689 29.31 27.58 -3.68
CA ALA A 689 29.32 26.18 -4.08
C ALA A 689 30.69 25.53 -3.89
N ARG A 690 31.78 26.28 -4.09
CA ARG A 690 33.14 25.80 -3.79
C ARG A 690 33.34 25.56 -2.29
N GLN A 691 32.76 26.41 -1.46
CA GLN A 691 32.82 26.29 -0.02
C GLN A 691 32.05 25.07 0.47
N ILE A 692 30.84 24.84 -0.06
CA ILE A 692 30.04 23.63 0.24
C ILE A 692 30.77 22.36 -0.22
N TYR A 693 31.42 22.37 -1.39
CA TYR A 693 32.21 21.24 -1.88
C TYR A 693 33.43 20.95 -1.00
N ALA A 694 34.13 22.00 -0.53
CA ALA A 694 35.24 21.86 0.41
C ALA A 694 34.77 21.32 1.78
N ASP A 695 33.64 21.80 2.28
CA ASP A 695 33.04 21.33 3.53
C ASP A 695 32.61 19.86 3.43
N LEU A 696 32.05 19.45 2.28
CA LEU A 696 31.69 18.06 1.99
C LEU A 696 32.90 17.13 1.90
N GLN A 697 34.00 17.53 1.23
CA GLN A 697 35.22 16.73 1.21
C GLN A 697 35.84 16.57 2.60
N THR A 698 35.75 17.62 3.42
CA THR A 698 36.24 17.60 4.81
C THR A 698 35.38 16.66 5.67
N ALA A 699 34.07 16.68 5.49
CA ALA A 699 33.14 15.77 6.15
C ALA A 699 33.35 14.31 5.73
N ILE A 700 33.60 14.04 4.45
CA ILE A 700 33.87 12.69 3.92
C ILE A 700 35.18 12.12 4.51
N LYS A 701 36.24 12.93 4.57
CA LYS A 701 37.52 12.52 5.20
C LYS A 701 37.38 12.22 6.68
N ASN A 702 36.57 13.01 7.41
CA ASN A 702 36.35 12.80 8.83
C ASN A 702 35.51 11.54 9.13
N ASN A 703 34.63 11.12 8.22
CA ASN A 703 33.80 9.93 8.40
C ASN A 703 34.53 8.60 8.07
N THR A 704 35.58 8.65 7.25
CA THR A 704 36.44 7.49 6.96
C THR A 704 37.51 7.19 8.03
N GLY A 705 37.62 8.02 9.08
CA GLY A 705 38.64 7.92 10.13
C GLY A 705 38.20 7.21 11.42
N THR A 706 37.01 6.62 11.44
CA THR A 706 36.50 5.82 12.55
C THR A 706 36.13 4.43 12.05
N ASN A 707 37.16 3.60 11.92
CA ASN A 707 37.11 2.14 11.95
C ASN A 707 38.24 1.66 12.86
#